data_AF-A0A2M7FRE9-F1
#
_entry.id   AF-A0A2M7FRE9-F1
#
_cell.length_a   1.000
_cell.length_b   1.000
_cell.length_c   1.000
_cell.angle_alpha   90.00
_cell.angle_beta   90.00
_cell.angle_gamma   90.00
#
_symmetry.space_group_name_H-M   'P 1'
#
loop_
_entity.id
_entity.type
_entity.pdbx_description
1 polymer ?
#
loop_
_entity_poly.entity_id
_entity_poly.type
_entity_poly.pdbx_seq_one_letter_code
_entity_poly.pdbx_strand_id
1 'polypeptide(L)'
;VSVDNSTIHLAGALGIKTLMLLPVYSEWRWGNAPTGVSPWYQSVDMIRQPVASEAGWRELVKRARTWIEHLETAPDKPLAEANIPLDCVQGTPAEIILPAATGRAALLVGDTHYWYHWGCACTSLGLHEGLRTCLDTIRVLPLCRLHAEGPAPDSLASLDSAEFFDRFEKSCADIVEEIKAADCVIVNGEGSIHGVGLLPLRLLYLAYVAKTRYGKRVAVVNHSCYPGEAWLADGRTPATAYYAKVYSALDQAVVREEISFKNLVALGCKPALGFDCLPSFLSQHGSPAALKRSLKVVFGGSVSWSAEMVACFVELARWAVQRRHTVEILSGSKAYLAGDEGGFVEALVLALERAGLAHNLLFPLSEKEWLSAIGSAALVVSGRFHYSIAAAFQGVPFLVAESNTEKITGLLAALAIPPDIAALPRSAYPTATQKARHLLRDEKNGRVSPQRLDMLRERTLLNFAWCDGKNAVPDDAQVTIGNSFNVAKQSECLAFAEPVMLRAYHDGHKRATAFFRNRPFLETFFSLLQDVHDGTRVKVLVHACSVGAEAWSLALWWLHKIQPSWRGAVTLDIAATDIDPSFLEYAQQGTYPAALLEGMTQEEKSWFLQDGNTFSVPDAARHLVRFLPSMNFVCDATSEAFDAILIMNALTYVTAKEQSMALAMAAKNARYVMGITAFHPDSIYDDLGHIGFSPCMQSHQKIHEAWGDRLSSAKLEPDSPEYSWRLPPYETKSPDYHFRYGTLFVRRSA
;
A
#
# COMPACT_ATOMS: atom_id res chain seq x y z
N VAL A 1 -33.01 20.10 1.98
CA VAL A 1 -32.17 18.88 2.12
C VAL A 1 -32.91 17.71 1.51
N SER A 2 -32.28 16.87 0.69
CA SER A 2 -32.90 15.66 0.13
C SER A 2 -31.84 14.61 -0.20
N VAL A 3 -32.25 13.37 -0.46
CA VAL A 3 -31.38 12.31 -1.01
C VAL A 3 -31.33 12.39 -2.54
N ASP A 4 -30.49 11.57 -3.20
CA ASP A 4 -30.40 11.48 -4.67
C ASP A 4 -31.74 11.05 -5.29
N ASN A 5 -32.56 12.04 -5.64
CA ASN A 5 -33.86 11.89 -6.27
C ASN A 5 -34.22 13.14 -7.09
N SER A 6 -35.37 13.11 -7.75
CA SER A 6 -35.84 14.19 -8.63
C SER A 6 -35.93 15.57 -7.98
N THR A 7 -36.10 15.66 -6.66
CA THR A 7 -36.20 16.95 -5.95
C THR A 7 -34.89 17.71 -5.92
N ILE A 8 -33.73 17.02 -5.90
CA ILE A 8 -32.42 17.67 -5.97
C ILE A 8 -32.23 18.33 -7.34
N HIS A 9 -32.59 17.63 -8.41
CA HIS A 9 -32.49 18.16 -9.76
C HIS A 9 -33.38 19.40 -9.96
N LEU A 10 -34.61 19.35 -9.44
CA LEU A 10 -35.52 20.49 -9.49
C LEU A 10 -34.98 21.69 -8.70
N ALA A 11 -34.55 21.48 -7.45
CA ALA A 11 -34.01 22.54 -6.62
C ALA A 11 -32.72 23.14 -7.20
N GLY A 12 -31.85 22.28 -7.74
CA GLY A 12 -30.63 22.67 -8.44
C GLY A 12 -30.91 23.53 -9.67
N ALA A 13 -31.84 23.10 -10.53
CA ALA A 13 -32.26 23.85 -11.72
C ALA A 13 -32.89 25.22 -11.37
N LEU A 14 -33.55 25.32 -10.22
CA LEU A 14 -34.10 26.57 -9.70
C LEU A 14 -33.07 27.46 -8.98
N GLY A 15 -31.82 27.01 -8.84
CA GLY A 15 -30.76 27.77 -8.14
C GLY A 15 -30.95 27.83 -6.62
N ILE A 16 -31.84 27.02 -6.05
CA ILE A 16 -32.15 27.04 -4.61
C ILE A 16 -31.03 26.35 -3.85
N LYS A 17 -30.45 27.03 -2.84
CA LYS A 17 -29.40 26.45 -2.00
C LYS A 17 -29.90 25.18 -1.32
N THR A 18 -29.29 24.06 -1.67
CA THR A 18 -29.79 22.72 -1.32
C THR A 18 -28.64 21.83 -0.89
N LEU A 19 -28.88 20.95 0.08
CA LEU A 19 -27.97 19.89 0.46
C LEU A 19 -28.51 18.54 -0.01
N MET A 20 -27.69 17.82 -0.78
CA MET A 20 -27.91 16.45 -1.21
C MET A 20 -27.16 15.47 -0.31
N LEU A 21 -27.89 14.46 0.18
CA LEU A 21 -27.37 13.36 0.98
C LEU A 21 -27.18 12.13 0.07
N LEU A 22 -25.93 11.68 -0.08
CA LEU A 22 -25.58 10.55 -0.93
C LEU A 22 -25.30 9.30 -0.08
N PRO A 23 -25.75 8.09 -0.46
CA PRO A 23 -25.29 6.84 0.16
C PRO A 23 -23.82 6.57 -0.20
N VAL A 24 -23.17 5.60 0.48
CA VAL A 24 -21.78 5.20 0.18
C VAL A 24 -21.65 4.84 -1.31
N TYR A 25 -22.52 3.95 -1.75
CA TYR A 25 -22.65 3.50 -3.13
C TYR A 25 -23.72 4.34 -3.83
N SER A 26 -23.37 5.54 -4.26
CA SER A 26 -24.28 6.36 -5.08
C SER A 26 -24.04 6.11 -6.57
N GLU A 27 -24.91 6.71 -7.38
CA GLU A 27 -24.69 6.78 -8.82
C GLU A 27 -23.37 7.51 -9.14
N TRP A 28 -22.64 7.00 -10.13
CA TRP A 28 -21.28 7.41 -10.49
C TRP A 28 -21.18 8.89 -10.91
N ARG A 29 -22.27 9.50 -11.41
CA ARG A 29 -22.33 10.90 -11.89
C ARG A 29 -22.07 11.94 -10.80
N TRP A 30 -22.16 11.53 -9.53
CA TRP A 30 -21.88 12.39 -8.38
C TRP A 30 -20.42 12.30 -7.90
N GLY A 31 -19.59 11.47 -8.56
CA GLY A 31 -18.21 11.23 -8.20
C GLY A 31 -18.05 10.53 -6.84
N ASN A 32 -16.81 10.40 -6.37
CA ASN A 32 -16.50 9.70 -5.11
C ASN A 32 -16.16 10.64 -3.95
N ALA A 33 -16.32 11.95 -4.14
CA ALA A 33 -15.99 12.93 -3.11
C ALA A 33 -16.87 12.72 -1.86
N PRO A 34 -16.30 12.80 -0.63
CA PRO A 34 -17.04 12.67 0.61
C PRO A 34 -17.94 13.89 0.88
N THR A 35 -17.53 15.07 0.40
CA THR A 35 -18.31 16.31 0.39
C THR A 35 -17.95 17.13 -0.85
N GLY A 36 -18.77 18.09 -1.24
CA GLY A 36 -18.43 19.04 -2.31
C GLY A 36 -19.64 19.77 -2.86
N VAL A 37 -19.44 20.51 -3.94
CA VAL A 37 -20.55 21.07 -4.73
C VAL A 37 -20.89 20.09 -5.85
N SER A 38 -22.17 19.97 -6.16
CA SER A 38 -22.65 19.14 -7.26
C SER A 38 -21.99 19.55 -8.59
N PRO A 39 -21.50 18.59 -9.39
CA PRO A 39 -20.90 18.88 -10.69
C PRO A 39 -21.94 19.39 -11.71
N TRP A 40 -23.23 19.31 -11.39
CA TRP A 40 -24.33 19.71 -12.27
C TRP A 40 -25.00 21.02 -11.83
N TYR A 41 -24.96 21.35 -10.53
CA TYR A 41 -25.71 22.47 -9.96
C TYR A 41 -24.88 23.15 -8.85
N GLN A 42 -24.41 24.38 -9.10
CA GLN A 42 -23.62 25.11 -8.11
C GLN A 42 -24.39 25.46 -6.81
N SER A 43 -25.73 25.48 -6.88
CA SER A 43 -26.61 25.67 -5.73
C SER A 43 -26.75 24.42 -4.85
N VAL A 44 -26.26 23.26 -5.29
CA VAL A 44 -26.42 21.99 -4.57
C VAL A 44 -25.09 21.58 -3.94
N ASP A 45 -25.02 21.61 -2.61
CA ASP A 45 -23.93 20.98 -1.86
C ASP A 45 -24.23 19.48 -1.72
N MET A 46 -23.19 18.65 -1.69
CA MET A 46 -23.26 17.21 -1.54
C MET A 46 -22.51 16.80 -0.29
N ILE A 47 -23.10 15.90 0.48
CA ILE A 47 -22.41 15.14 1.53
C ILE A 47 -22.72 13.66 1.36
N ARG A 48 -21.69 12.83 1.47
CA ARG A 48 -21.77 11.39 1.25
C ARG A 48 -21.66 10.62 2.55
N GLN A 49 -22.50 9.60 2.67
CA GLN A 49 -22.46 8.63 3.73
C GLN A 49 -21.04 8.05 3.80
N PRO A 50 -20.40 8.06 4.97
CA PRO A 50 -19.01 7.60 5.06
C PRO A 50 -18.87 6.08 5.08
N VAL A 51 -19.85 5.38 5.65
CA VAL A 51 -19.89 3.93 5.86
C VAL A 51 -21.30 3.46 5.59
N ALA A 52 -21.49 2.30 4.95
CA ALA A 52 -22.80 1.80 4.52
C ALA A 52 -23.58 1.19 5.70
N SER A 53 -23.79 1.99 6.75
CA SER A 53 -24.42 1.60 8.01
C SER A 53 -25.39 2.67 8.53
N GLU A 54 -26.16 2.31 9.56
CA GLU A 54 -27.05 3.24 10.25
C GLU A 54 -26.25 4.38 10.91
N ALA A 55 -25.10 4.07 11.52
CA ALA A 55 -24.20 5.09 12.06
C ALA A 55 -23.74 6.10 11.00
N GLY A 56 -23.48 5.63 9.77
CA GLY A 56 -23.15 6.50 8.64
C GLY A 56 -24.28 7.46 8.28
N TRP A 57 -25.54 7.01 8.28
CA TRP A 57 -26.71 7.87 8.05
C TRP A 57 -26.94 8.86 9.18
N ARG A 58 -26.82 8.42 10.44
CA ARG A 58 -26.94 9.30 11.61
C ARG A 58 -25.93 10.45 11.55
N GLU A 59 -24.70 10.15 11.14
CA GLU A 59 -23.65 11.15 10.95
C GLU A 59 -23.99 12.13 9.82
N LEU A 60 -24.51 11.63 8.69
CA LEU A 60 -24.93 12.48 7.58
C LEU A 60 -26.07 13.45 7.96
N VAL A 61 -27.02 12.97 8.77
CA VAL A 61 -28.11 13.79 9.32
C VAL A 61 -27.59 14.83 10.30
N LYS A 62 -26.61 14.50 11.16
CA LYS A 62 -25.95 15.48 12.03
C LYS A 62 -25.30 16.60 11.22
N ARG A 63 -24.60 16.26 10.12
CA ARG A 63 -24.00 17.27 9.23
C ARG A 63 -25.03 18.11 8.51
N ALA A 64 -26.12 17.51 8.06
CA ALA A 64 -27.21 18.25 7.45
C ALA A 64 -27.80 19.29 8.41
N ARG A 65 -27.91 18.94 9.70
CA ARG A 65 -28.30 19.88 10.76
C ARG A 65 -27.30 21.02 10.90
N THR A 66 -26.01 20.74 11.04
CA THR A 66 -24.97 21.80 11.13
C THR A 66 -24.98 22.72 9.92
N TRP A 67 -25.17 22.17 8.72
CA TRP A 67 -25.28 22.94 7.48
C TRP A 67 -26.52 23.86 7.49
N ILE A 68 -27.68 23.38 7.97
CA ILE A 68 -28.87 24.21 8.15
C ILE A 68 -28.62 25.33 9.17
N GLU A 69 -28.06 25.00 10.34
CA GLU A 69 -27.76 25.98 11.39
C GLU A 69 -26.78 27.07 10.89
N HIS A 70 -25.83 26.70 10.03
CA HIS A 70 -24.91 27.66 9.40
C HIS A 70 -25.63 28.58 8.40
N LEU A 71 -26.56 28.06 7.61
CA LEU A 71 -27.38 28.87 6.70
C LEU A 71 -28.31 29.84 7.45
N GLU A 72 -28.85 29.43 8.60
CA GLU A 72 -29.72 30.29 9.42
C GLU A 72 -28.97 31.43 10.10
N THR A 73 -27.66 31.28 10.31
CA THR A 73 -26.82 32.24 11.04
C THR A 73 -25.96 33.13 10.15
N ALA A 74 -25.85 32.82 8.85
CA ALA A 74 -25.12 33.62 7.88
C ALA A 74 -26.04 34.69 7.24
N PRO A 75 -25.79 36.00 7.45
CA PRO A 75 -26.53 37.04 6.74
C PRO A 75 -26.18 37.01 5.25
N ASP A 76 -27.19 36.76 4.39
CA ASP A 76 -27.20 36.83 2.91
C ASP A 76 -25.87 37.21 2.26
N LYS A 77 -24.88 36.32 2.40
CA LYS A 77 -23.67 36.32 1.60
C LYS A 77 -23.66 34.97 0.90
N PRO A 78 -23.67 34.96 -0.44
CA PRO A 78 -23.39 33.74 -1.17
C PRO A 78 -22.08 33.18 -0.61
N LEU A 79 -21.99 31.86 -0.48
CA LEU A 79 -20.71 31.14 -0.37
C LEU A 79 -19.93 31.34 -1.69
N ALA A 80 -19.54 32.56 -1.97
CA ALA A 80 -18.69 32.99 -3.07
C ALA A 80 -17.40 33.47 -2.42
N GLU A 81 -16.53 32.49 -2.16
CA GLU A 81 -15.06 32.57 -2.21
C GLU A 81 -14.46 31.21 -1.81
N ALA A 82 -15.00 30.15 -2.41
CA ALA A 82 -14.30 28.89 -2.58
C ALA A 82 -14.62 28.44 -4.01
N ASN A 83 -14.07 29.17 -4.98
CA ASN A 83 -13.98 28.69 -6.34
C ASN A 83 -13.16 27.39 -6.29
N ILE A 84 -13.84 26.24 -6.17
CA ILE A 84 -13.31 24.97 -6.62
C ILE A 84 -13.72 24.92 -8.10
N PRO A 85 -12.78 25.10 -9.05
CA PRO A 85 -13.12 25.00 -10.46
C PRO A 85 -13.71 23.62 -10.73
N LEU A 86 -14.81 23.59 -11.49
CA LEU A 86 -15.51 22.37 -11.91
C LEU A 86 -14.70 21.49 -12.89
N ASP A 87 -13.44 21.85 -13.19
CA ASP A 87 -12.57 21.13 -14.11
C ASP A 87 -12.03 19.81 -13.53
N CYS A 88 -12.24 19.53 -12.23
CA CYS A 88 -11.69 18.35 -11.58
C CYS A 88 -12.37 17.01 -11.93
N VAL A 89 -13.35 16.98 -12.83
CA VAL A 89 -14.08 15.76 -13.22
C VAL A 89 -13.49 15.09 -14.47
N GLN A 90 -12.66 15.78 -15.26
CA GLN A 90 -11.93 15.19 -16.40
C GLN A 90 -10.59 15.91 -16.64
N GLY A 91 -9.47 15.35 -16.18
CA GLY A 91 -8.12 15.81 -16.51
C GLY A 91 -7.61 17.02 -15.70
N THR A 92 -6.34 16.96 -15.28
CA THR A 92 -5.56 17.97 -14.54
C THR A 92 -6.03 18.38 -13.13
N PRO A 93 -5.24 18.15 -12.06
CA PRO A 93 -5.49 18.73 -10.74
C PRO A 93 -5.28 20.25 -10.78
N ALA A 94 -6.14 20.98 -10.09
CA ALA A 94 -6.14 22.43 -9.96
C ALA A 94 -4.73 23.03 -9.80
N GLU A 95 -4.34 23.90 -10.73
CA GLU A 95 -3.26 24.87 -10.49
C GLU A 95 -3.70 25.81 -9.37
N ILE A 96 -3.06 25.69 -8.20
CA ILE A 96 -3.11 26.78 -7.22
C ILE A 96 -2.17 27.86 -7.76
N ILE A 97 -2.69 28.73 -8.62
CA ILE A 97 -1.99 29.95 -9.04
C ILE A 97 -2.07 30.94 -7.87
N LEU A 98 -1.05 30.92 -7.00
CA LEU A 98 -0.82 32.02 -6.06
C LEU A 98 -0.24 33.22 -6.81
N PRO A 99 -0.59 34.45 -6.42
CA PRO A 99 -0.26 35.66 -7.17
C PRO A 99 1.25 35.78 -7.43
N ALA A 100 1.60 36.13 -8.66
CA ALA A 100 2.96 36.40 -9.05
C ALA A 100 3.48 37.64 -8.28
N ALA A 101 4.55 37.46 -7.51
CA ALA A 101 5.30 38.57 -6.95
C ALA A 101 6.80 38.23 -6.87
N THR A 102 7.59 39.24 -7.21
CA THR A 102 9.04 39.29 -7.39
C THR A 102 9.83 38.93 -6.13
N GLY A 103 10.05 37.63 -5.91
CA GLY A 103 10.81 37.07 -4.81
C GLY A 103 11.25 35.63 -5.07
N ARG A 104 11.88 34.97 -4.10
CA ARG A 104 12.38 33.59 -4.21
C ARG A 104 11.21 32.61 -4.40
N ALA A 105 11.17 31.94 -5.53
CA ALA A 105 10.12 31.00 -5.92
C ALA A 105 10.54 29.54 -5.66
N ALA A 106 9.67 28.76 -5.03
CA ALA A 106 9.90 27.33 -4.83
C ALA A 106 8.84 26.48 -5.55
N LEU A 107 9.27 25.34 -6.09
CA LEU A 107 8.37 24.26 -6.50
C LEU A 107 8.30 23.22 -5.38
N LEU A 108 7.14 23.12 -4.72
CA LEU A 108 6.84 22.10 -3.72
C LEU A 108 6.17 20.88 -4.38
N VAL A 109 6.85 19.75 -4.34
CA VAL A 109 6.41 18.47 -4.90
C VAL A 109 5.96 17.54 -3.79
N GLY A 110 4.85 16.83 -4.00
CA GLY A 110 4.35 15.83 -3.05
C GLY A 110 3.46 16.42 -1.95
N ASP A 111 2.71 17.47 -2.26
CA ASP A 111 1.71 18.01 -1.33
C ASP A 111 0.55 17.03 -1.12
N THR A 112 0.33 16.64 0.14
CA THR A 112 -0.71 15.69 0.56
C THR A 112 -1.91 16.38 1.22
N HIS A 113 -2.01 17.71 1.14
CA HIS A 113 -3.04 18.52 1.80
C HIS A 113 -4.49 18.04 1.59
N TYR A 114 -4.82 17.59 0.38
CA TYR A 114 -6.16 17.12 0.02
C TYR A 114 -6.36 15.61 0.19
N TRP A 115 -5.30 14.87 0.52
CA TRP A 115 -5.22 13.42 0.34
C TRP A 115 -5.03 12.67 1.66
N TYR A 116 -5.40 11.39 1.62
CA TYR A 116 -5.24 10.39 2.67
C TYR A 116 -6.11 10.61 3.91
N HIS A 117 -5.76 11.58 4.77
CA HIS A 117 -6.46 11.86 6.02
C HIS A 117 -6.08 13.23 6.60
N TRP A 118 -6.85 13.74 7.57
CA TRP A 118 -6.65 15.06 8.19
C TRP A 118 -5.26 15.31 8.79
N GLY A 119 -4.61 14.28 9.35
CA GLY A 119 -3.22 14.39 9.79
C GLY A 119 -2.23 14.81 8.69
N CYS A 120 -2.32 14.23 7.48
CA CYS A 120 -1.50 14.63 6.32
C CYS A 120 -1.79 16.08 5.90
N ALA A 121 -3.06 16.49 5.98
CA ALA A 121 -3.48 17.86 5.69
C ALA A 121 -2.82 18.86 6.65
N CYS A 122 -2.88 18.58 7.96
CA CYS A 122 -2.26 19.42 8.98
C CYS A 122 -0.73 19.47 8.83
N THR A 123 -0.09 18.34 8.52
CA THR A 123 1.36 18.28 8.28
C THR A 123 1.76 19.08 7.04
N SER A 124 1.02 18.96 5.94
CA SER A 124 1.27 19.74 4.71
C SER A 124 1.04 21.23 4.93
N LEU A 125 -0.02 21.62 5.64
CA LEU A 125 -0.23 23.03 6.02
C LEU A 125 0.92 23.59 6.87
N GLY A 126 1.40 22.82 7.85
CA GLY A 126 2.55 23.21 8.66
C GLY A 126 3.83 23.37 7.84
N LEU A 127 4.02 22.53 6.81
CA LEU A 127 5.11 22.66 5.85
C LEU A 127 4.97 23.95 5.02
N HIS A 128 3.79 24.20 4.47
CA HIS A 128 3.47 25.43 3.72
C HIS A 128 3.73 26.70 4.54
N GLU A 129 3.27 26.73 5.80
CA GLU A 129 3.46 27.87 6.70
C GLU A 129 4.92 28.10 7.03
N GLY A 130 5.67 27.05 7.36
CA GLY A 130 7.09 27.16 7.62
C GLY A 130 7.88 27.63 6.39
N LEU A 131 7.54 27.13 5.20
CA LEU A 131 8.18 27.55 3.95
C LEU A 131 7.88 29.02 3.60
N ARG A 132 6.68 29.54 3.91
CA ARG A 132 6.36 30.97 3.73
C ARG A 132 7.17 31.90 4.63
N THR A 133 7.85 31.39 5.65
CA THR A 133 8.75 32.21 6.47
C THR A 133 10.07 32.54 5.77
N CYS A 134 10.44 31.76 4.75
CA CYS A 134 11.74 31.85 4.07
C CYS A 134 11.63 31.89 2.52
N LEU A 135 10.42 31.84 1.97
CA LEU A 135 10.14 31.87 0.53
C LEU A 135 8.98 32.81 0.22
N ASP A 136 9.09 33.56 -0.87
CA ASP A 136 8.10 34.55 -1.27
C ASP A 136 6.94 33.92 -2.05
N THR A 137 7.24 32.91 -2.88
CA THR A 137 6.23 32.20 -3.67
C THR A 137 6.46 30.68 -3.63
N ILE A 138 5.37 29.93 -3.54
CA ILE A 138 5.39 28.46 -3.54
C ILE A 138 4.39 27.98 -4.57
N ARG A 139 4.88 27.28 -5.60
CA ARG A 139 4.06 26.54 -6.56
C ARG A 139 3.97 25.09 -6.14
N VAL A 140 2.82 24.45 -6.31
CA VAL A 140 2.58 23.09 -5.83
C VAL A 140 2.43 22.13 -6.99
N LEU A 141 3.17 21.03 -6.96
CA LEU A 141 3.00 19.87 -7.82
C LEU A 141 2.41 18.70 -7.02
N PRO A 142 1.12 18.35 -7.23
CA PRO A 142 0.48 17.24 -6.55
C PRO A 142 1.13 15.90 -6.87
N LEU A 143 1.19 15.01 -5.88
CA LEU A 143 1.84 13.69 -6.00
C LEU A 143 1.20 12.81 -7.10
N CYS A 144 -0.10 12.96 -7.36
CA CYS A 144 -0.82 12.18 -8.37
C CYS A 144 -0.32 12.41 -9.80
N ARG A 145 0.27 13.58 -10.11
CA ARG A 145 0.88 13.85 -11.42
C ARG A 145 2.06 12.91 -11.70
N LEU A 146 2.86 12.63 -10.67
CA LEU A 146 3.98 11.69 -10.76
C LEU A 146 3.53 10.22 -10.78
N HIS A 147 2.30 9.93 -10.34
CA HIS A 147 1.71 8.60 -10.48
C HIS A 147 1.28 8.31 -11.92
N ALA A 148 0.65 9.30 -12.58
CA ALA A 148 0.04 9.13 -13.89
C ALA A 148 1.03 9.22 -15.05
N GLU A 149 2.09 10.03 -14.93
CA GLU A 149 2.93 10.45 -16.07
C GLU A 149 4.42 10.22 -15.80
N GLY A 150 5.19 9.96 -16.87
CA GLY A 150 6.66 9.98 -16.88
C GLY A 150 7.37 8.61 -16.75
N PRO A 151 8.57 8.47 -17.34
CA PRO A 151 9.40 7.27 -17.18
C PRO A 151 10.04 7.23 -15.79
N ALA A 152 10.16 6.04 -15.20
CA ALA A 152 10.90 5.82 -13.95
C ALA A 152 12.29 5.21 -14.28
N PRO A 153 13.38 5.67 -13.64
CA PRO A 153 14.68 5.05 -13.86
C PRO A 153 14.65 3.59 -13.42
N ASP A 154 15.12 2.71 -14.30
CA ASP A 154 15.19 1.26 -14.09
C ASP A 154 16.59 0.78 -13.68
N SER A 155 17.60 1.66 -13.75
CA SER A 155 18.98 1.40 -13.38
C SER A 155 19.70 2.67 -12.89
N LEU A 156 20.87 2.48 -12.27
CA LEU A 156 21.77 3.59 -11.91
C LEU A 156 22.33 4.34 -13.12
N ALA A 157 22.50 3.66 -14.26
CA ALA A 157 22.96 4.26 -15.50
C ALA A 157 21.86 5.17 -16.09
N SER A 158 20.60 4.78 -15.94
CA SER A 158 19.44 5.54 -16.39
C SER A 158 19.32 6.90 -15.69
N LEU A 159 19.88 7.06 -14.48
CA LEU A 159 19.94 8.36 -13.80
C LEU A 159 20.74 9.41 -14.57
N ASP A 160 21.84 9.00 -15.23
CA ASP A 160 22.74 9.94 -15.93
C ASP A 160 22.56 9.92 -17.45
N SER A 161 21.83 8.94 -18.00
CA SER A 161 21.60 8.80 -19.45
C SER A 161 20.95 10.05 -20.04
N ALA A 162 21.55 10.55 -21.13
CA ALA A 162 20.97 11.65 -21.90
C ALA A 162 19.66 11.21 -22.57
N GLU A 163 19.62 10.00 -23.12
CA GLU A 163 18.45 9.43 -23.78
C GLU A 163 17.28 9.23 -22.81
N PHE A 164 17.56 8.78 -21.58
CA PHE A 164 16.54 8.65 -20.55
C PHE A 164 15.99 10.02 -20.15
N PHE A 165 16.86 11.01 -19.99
CA PHE A 165 16.48 12.39 -19.70
C PHE A 165 15.63 13.00 -20.82
N ASP A 166 15.99 12.83 -22.09
CA ASP A 166 15.21 13.39 -23.21
C ASP A 166 13.78 12.82 -23.24
N ARG A 167 13.62 11.52 -22.94
CA ARG A 167 12.28 10.92 -22.79
C ARG A 167 11.52 11.50 -21.61
N PHE A 168 12.19 11.69 -20.48
CA PHE A 168 11.59 12.31 -19.30
C PHE A 168 11.14 13.75 -19.60
N GLU A 169 12.02 14.59 -20.15
CA GLU A 169 11.74 15.99 -20.49
C GLU A 169 10.58 16.10 -21.49
N LYS A 170 10.52 15.21 -22.49
CA LYS A 170 9.40 15.17 -23.43
C LYS A 170 8.07 14.76 -22.77
N SER A 171 8.10 13.77 -21.86
CA SER A 171 6.90 13.25 -21.20
C SER A 171 6.37 14.13 -20.07
N CYS A 172 7.24 14.95 -19.49
CA CYS A 172 6.97 15.78 -18.31
C CYS A 172 7.36 17.24 -18.60
N ALA A 173 7.11 17.71 -19.83
CA ALA A 173 7.57 19.01 -20.30
C ALA A 173 7.05 20.18 -19.45
N ASP A 174 5.78 20.11 -19.05
CA ASP A 174 5.15 21.09 -18.15
C ASP A 174 5.81 21.11 -16.76
N ILE A 175 6.07 19.93 -16.17
CA ILE A 175 6.78 19.80 -14.89
C ILE A 175 8.21 20.37 -15.00
N VAL A 176 8.88 20.13 -16.13
CA VAL A 176 10.21 20.67 -16.40
C VAL A 176 10.21 22.19 -16.48
N GLU A 177 9.22 22.79 -17.13
CA GLU A 177 9.10 24.26 -17.18
C GLU A 177 8.87 24.85 -15.78
N GLU A 178 8.09 24.18 -14.93
CA GLU A 178 7.94 24.56 -13.52
C GLU A 178 9.26 24.47 -12.74
N ILE A 179 10.06 23.42 -12.97
CA ILE A 179 11.40 23.30 -12.35
C ILE A 179 12.31 24.44 -12.83
N LYS A 180 12.30 24.77 -14.13
CA LYS A 180 13.11 25.85 -14.69
C LYS A 180 12.71 27.21 -14.12
N ALA A 181 11.41 27.45 -13.92
CA ALA A 181 10.87 28.69 -13.38
C ALA A 181 11.14 28.89 -11.87
N ALA A 182 11.31 27.81 -11.10
CA ALA A 182 11.57 27.89 -9.67
C ALA A 182 13.05 28.19 -9.33
N ASP A 183 13.31 28.88 -8.22
CA ASP A 183 14.65 29.08 -7.66
C ASP A 183 15.13 27.86 -6.86
N CYS A 184 14.21 27.14 -6.23
CA CYS A 184 14.48 25.87 -5.53
C CYS A 184 13.33 24.86 -5.69
N VAL A 185 13.66 23.58 -5.49
CA VAL A 185 12.71 22.47 -5.52
C VAL A 185 12.68 21.80 -4.15
N ILE A 186 11.47 21.56 -3.65
CA ILE A 186 11.21 20.98 -2.33
C ILE A 186 10.39 19.74 -2.54
N VAL A 187 10.85 18.63 -2.00
CA VAL A 187 10.13 17.36 -2.04
C VAL A 187 9.62 17.03 -0.65
N ASN A 188 8.31 17.06 -0.47
CA ASN A 188 7.65 16.49 0.70
C ASN A 188 7.54 14.97 0.52
N GLY A 189 8.40 14.20 1.19
CA GLY A 189 8.45 12.75 1.01
C GLY A 189 7.46 11.97 1.90
N GLU A 190 6.38 12.60 2.35
CA GLU A 190 5.41 11.99 3.26
C GLU A 190 4.80 10.72 2.67
N GLY A 191 5.05 9.57 3.31
CA GLY A 191 4.47 8.29 2.89
C GLY A 191 4.87 7.81 1.48
N SER A 192 5.78 8.52 0.80
CA SER A 192 5.99 8.40 -0.65
C SER A 192 7.38 7.85 -1.03
N ILE A 193 8.36 7.87 -0.12
CA ILE A 193 9.75 7.49 -0.38
C ILE A 193 10.09 6.15 0.30
N HIS A 194 9.47 5.07 -0.20
CA HIS A 194 9.63 3.72 0.34
C HIS A 194 9.85 2.69 -0.78
N GLY A 195 10.94 1.92 -0.71
CA GLY A 195 11.27 0.89 -1.68
C GLY A 195 11.60 1.41 -3.08
N VAL A 196 11.37 0.57 -4.09
CA VAL A 196 11.65 0.84 -5.52
C VAL A 196 10.39 0.88 -6.38
N GLY A 197 9.25 1.25 -5.79
CA GLY A 197 8.03 1.49 -6.55
C GLY A 197 8.19 2.63 -7.58
N LEU A 198 7.28 2.72 -8.56
CA LEU A 198 7.34 3.77 -9.58
C LEU A 198 7.33 5.18 -8.97
N LEU A 199 6.51 5.41 -7.94
CA LEU A 199 6.40 6.70 -7.28
C LEU A 199 7.71 7.18 -6.64
N PRO A 200 8.36 6.42 -5.72
CA PRO A 200 9.62 6.86 -5.12
C PRO A 200 10.72 7.05 -6.17
N LEU A 201 10.78 6.21 -7.20
CA LEU A 201 11.77 6.35 -8.28
C LEU A 201 11.54 7.61 -9.12
N ARG A 202 10.31 7.92 -9.50
CA ARG A 202 10.00 9.15 -10.24
C ARG A 202 10.24 10.41 -9.40
N LEU A 203 9.83 10.37 -8.13
CA LEU A 203 9.98 11.49 -7.21
C LEU A 203 11.45 11.82 -6.94
N LEU A 204 12.27 10.80 -6.66
CA LEU A 204 13.70 10.94 -6.46
C LEU A 204 14.44 11.32 -7.75
N TYR A 205 13.99 10.81 -8.91
CA TYR A 205 14.56 11.20 -10.19
C TYR A 205 14.29 12.67 -10.52
N LEU A 206 13.07 13.17 -10.27
CA LEU A 206 12.73 14.58 -10.42
C LEU A 206 13.65 15.46 -9.56
N ALA A 207 13.85 15.08 -8.29
CA ALA A 207 14.79 15.77 -7.39
C ALA A 207 16.21 15.77 -7.95
N TYR A 208 16.67 14.62 -8.44
CA TYR A 208 18.00 14.46 -9.04
C TYR A 208 18.19 15.32 -10.29
N VAL A 209 17.21 15.35 -11.19
CA VAL A 209 17.24 16.15 -12.42
C VAL A 209 17.23 17.64 -12.12
N ALA A 210 16.37 18.09 -11.21
CA ALA A 210 16.33 19.48 -10.76
C ALA A 210 17.71 19.96 -10.28
N LYS A 211 18.41 19.10 -9.53
CA LYS A 211 19.76 19.39 -9.04
C LYS A 211 20.84 19.32 -10.11
N THR A 212 20.93 18.20 -10.82
CA THR A 212 22.08 17.88 -11.67
C THR A 212 22.01 18.48 -13.06
N ARG A 213 20.81 18.67 -13.62
CA ARG A 213 20.62 19.21 -14.98
C ARG A 213 20.29 20.70 -14.96
N TYR A 214 19.49 21.15 -13.99
CA TYR A 214 19.02 22.54 -13.92
C TYR A 214 19.70 23.37 -12.82
N GLY A 215 20.62 22.78 -12.03
CA GLY A 215 21.40 23.50 -11.03
C GLY A 215 20.56 24.08 -9.88
N LYS A 216 19.33 23.60 -9.68
CA LYS A 216 18.44 24.11 -8.64
C LYS A 216 18.92 23.69 -7.26
N ARG A 217 18.56 24.48 -6.24
CA ARG A 217 18.68 24.02 -4.84
C ARG A 217 17.56 23.03 -4.58
N VAL A 218 17.89 21.84 -4.09
CA VAL A 218 16.92 20.75 -3.89
C VAL A 218 16.99 20.21 -2.47
N ALA A 219 15.84 20.15 -1.81
CA ALA A 219 15.72 19.54 -0.49
C ALA A 219 14.59 18.50 -0.45
N VAL A 220 14.87 17.35 0.15
CA VAL A 220 13.84 16.36 0.50
C VAL A 220 13.59 16.48 1.99
N VAL A 221 12.40 16.92 2.36
CA VAL A 221 12.05 17.26 3.73
C VAL A 221 10.87 16.44 4.19
N ASN A 222 10.65 16.42 5.50
CA ASN A 222 9.45 15.88 6.08
C ASN A 222 9.19 14.47 5.51
N HIS A 223 10.14 13.54 5.63
CA HIS A 223 10.00 12.20 5.07
C HIS A 223 10.60 11.10 5.95
N SER A 224 10.26 9.85 5.63
CA SER A 224 10.97 8.66 6.14
C SER A 224 11.59 7.93 4.95
N CYS A 225 12.75 7.31 5.14
CA CYS A 225 13.56 6.71 4.09
C CYS A 225 13.80 5.23 4.39
N TYR A 226 13.09 4.38 3.64
CA TYR A 226 13.21 2.92 3.71
C TYR A 226 13.49 2.39 2.31
N PRO A 227 14.74 2.46 1.83
CA PRO A 227 15.10 2.11 0.45
C PRO A 227 14.81 0.64 0.08
N GLY A 228 14.79 -0.28 1.05
CA GLY A 228 14.64 -1.72 0.83
C GLY A 228 15.90 -2.38 0.23
N GLU A 229 15.95 -3.72 0.18
CA GLU A 229 17.15 -4.47 -0.25
C GLU A 229 17.23 -4.80 -1.76
N ALA A 230 16.23 -4.47 -2.56
CA ALA A 230 16.24 -4.90 -3.95
C ALA A 230 17.24 -4.10 -4.82
N TRP A 231 18.35 -4.75 -5.17
CA TRP A 231 18.58 -5.36 -6.50
C TRP A 231 19.97 -6.04 -6.54
N LEU A 232 20.26 -6.89 -7.55
CA LEU A 232 21.57 -7.12 -8.25
C LEU A 232 21.62 -8.46 -9.05
N ALA A 233 22.57 -8.77 -9.95
CA ALA A 233 23.95 -8.31 -10.24
C ALA A 233 24.06 -7.63 -11.62
N ASP A 234 24.79 -6.52 -11.80
CA ASP A 234 26.18 -6.25 -11.43
C ASP A 234 26.49 -4.74 -11.25
N GLY A 235 25.94 -4.09 -10.24
CA GLY A 235 26.72 -4.05 -9.00
C GLY A 235 26.75 -2.62 -8.46
N ARG A 236 26.35 -2.28 -7.23
CA ARG A 236 25.87 -3.05 -6.09
C ARG A 236 24.56 -2.41 -5.55
N THR A 237 23.71 -3.21 -4.92
CA THR A 237 22.31 -2.96 -4.48
C THR A 237 21.61 -1.73 -5.09
N PRO A 238 20.98 -1.82 -6.29
CA PRO A 238 20.38 -0.69 -6.98
C PRO A 238 19.37 0.14 -6.21
N ALA A 239 18.58 -0.37 -5.26
CA ALA A 239 17.76 0.50 -4.43
C ALA A 239 18.61 1.43 -3.56
N THR A 240 19.47 0.87 -2.71
CA THR A 240 20.29 1.65 -1.77
C THR A 240 21.34 2.48 -2.48
N ALA A 241 21.90 2.01 -3.59
CA ALA A 241 22.83 2.78 -4.42
C ALA A 241 22.12 3.90 -5.20
N TYR A 242 20.89 3.67 -5.66
CA TYR A 242 20.08 4.71 -6.29
C TYR A 242 19.76 5.81 -5.29
N TYR A 243 19.28 5.41 -4.11
CA TYR A 243 19.02 6.34 -3.02
C TYR A 243 20.31 7.06 -2.62
N ALA A 244 21.41 6.34 -2.40
CA ALA A 244 22.70 6.95 -2.05
C ALA A 244 23.14 7.98 -3.09
N LYS A 245 23.07 7.64 -4.38
CA LYS A 245 23.46 8.53 -5.47
C LYS A 245 22.57 9.76 -5.55
N VAL A 246 21.24 9.58 -5.47
CA VAL A 246 20.30 10.70 -5.50
C VAL A 246 20.51 11.59 -4.28
N TYR A 247 20.41 11.06 -3.06
CA TYR A 247 20.52 11.83 -1.82
C TYR A 247 21.88 12.51 -1.65
N SER A 248 22.97 11.92 -2.15
CA SER A 248 24.29 12.56 -2.13
C SER A 248 24.40 13.78 -3.05
N ALA A 249 23.56 13.87 -4.07
CA ALA A 249 23.52 15.03 -4.97
C ALA A 249 22.74 16.21 -4.38
N LEU A 250 21.75 15.95 -3.53
CA LEU A 250 20.81 16.97 -3.03
C LEU A 250 21.48 17.91 -2.03
N ASP A 251 20.94 19.12 -1.88
CA ASP A 251 21.45 20.11 -0.92
C ASP A 251 21.08 19.74 0.52
N GLN A 252 19.90 19.13 0.73
CA GLN A 252 19.45 18.73 2.06
C GLN A 252 18.51 17.52 2.02
N ALA A 253 18.68 16.63 2.99
CA ALA A 253 17.70 15.61 3.34
C ALA A 253 17.31 15.77 4.82
N VAL A 254 16.03 15.95 5.12
CA VAL A 254 15.51 16.08 6.49
C VAL A 254 14.51 14.96 6.76
N VAL A 255 14.94 13.97 7.55
CA VAL A 255 14.12 12.79 7.90
C VAL A 255 13.43 12.99 9.24
N ARG A 256 12.24 12.39 9.40
CA ARG A 256 11.37 12.61 10.58
C ARG A 256 11.72 11.74 11.80
N GLU A 257 12.53 10.70 11.65
CA GLU A 257 12.83 9.73 12.72
C GLU A 257 14.19 9.03 12.57
N GLU A 258 14.67 8.43 13.67
CA GLU A 258 16.03 7.94 13.85
C GLU A 258 16.42 6.75 12.94
N ILE A 259 15.49 5.88 12.56
CA ILE A 259 15.76 4.72 11.68
C ILE A 259 16.13 5.22 10.28
N SER A 260 15.34 6.13 9.71
CA SER A 260 15.61 6.78 8.42
C SER A 260 16.93 7.56 8.44
N PHE A 261 17.24 8.20 9.57
CA PHE A 261 18.52 8.91 9.75
C PHE A 261 19.69 7.92 9.66
N LYS A 262 19.62 6.81 10.41
CA LYS A 262 20.63 5.75 10.36
C LYS A 262 20.75 5.13 8.98
N ASN A 263 19.63 4.90 8.29
CA ASN A 263 19.62 4.37 6.92
C ASN A 263 20.39 5.30 5.98
N LEU A 264 20.07 6.60 5.94
CA LEU A 264 20.77 7.54 5.07
C LEU A 264 22.25 7.72 5.44
N VAL A 265 22.60 7.72 6.73
CA VAL A 265 24.00 7.74 7.18
C VAL A 265 24.75 6.48 6.71
N ALA A 266 24.13 5.30 6.81
CA ALA A 266 24.71 4.04 6.35
C ALA A 266 24.93 4.02 4.82
N LEU A 267 24.16 4.81 4.07
CA LEU A 267 24.34 5.04 2.63
C LEU A 267 25.40 6.09 2.29
N GLY A 268 26.10 6.66 3.29
CA GLY A 268 27.11 7.71 3.10
C GLY A 268 26.54 9.09 2.83
N CYS A 269 25.23 9.29 3.02
CA CYS A 269 24.58 10.60 2.87
C CYS A 269 24.73 11.44 4.14
N LYS A 270 24.44 12.74 4.03
CA LYS A 270 24.46 13.69 5.15
C LYS A 270 23.03 14.18 5.50
N PRO A 271 22.17 13.31 6.07
CA PRO A 271 20.83 13.72 6.45
C PRO A 271 20.86 14.62 7.70
N ALA A 272 19.78 15.36 7.92
CA ALA A 272 19.43 15.98 9.18
C ALA A 272 18.28 15.22 9.82
N LEU A 273 18.34 15.07 11.14
CA LEU A 273 17.25 14.48 11.93
C LEU A 273 16.26 15.59 12.32
N GLY A 274 15.25 15.79 11.49
CA GLY A 274 14.13 16.68 11.77
C GLY A 274 12.99 15.96 12.50
N PHE A 275 11.78 16.46 12.31
CA PHE A 275 10.55 15.84 12.78
C PHE A 275 9.39 16.21 11.83
N ASP A 276 8.21 15.60 12.04
CA ASP A 276 6.99 15.92 11.30
C ASP A 276 6.65 17.42 11.36
N CYS A 277 5.98 17.96 10.34
CA CYS A 277 5.52 19.36 10.30
C CYS A 277 4.20 19.62 11.07
N LEU A 278 3.50 18.59 11.51
CA LEU A 278 2.27 18.71 12.32
C LEU A 278 2.42 19.56 13.59
N PRO A 279 3.53 19.48 14.37
CA PRO A 279 3.75 20.35 15.52
C PRO A 279 3.84 21.85 15.19
N SER A 280 4.36 22.22 14.01
CA SER A 280 4.37 23.63 13.58
C SER A 280 2.95 24.13 13.37
N PHE A 281 2.12 23.35 12.67
CA PHE A 281 0.71 23.66 12.47
C PHE A 281 -0.04 23.75 13.82
N LEU A 282 0.18 22.78 14.72
CA LEU A 282 -0.39 22.78 16.07
C LEU A 282 0.03 24.00 16.90
N SER A 283 1.24 24.52 16.72
CA SER A 283 1.71 25.68 17.48
C SER A 283 1.01 26.97 17.04
N GLN A 284 0.51 27.03 15.80
CA GLN A 284 -0.19 28.17 15.24
C GLN A 284 -1.72 28.05 15.33
N HIS A 285 -2.25 26.83 15.20
CA HIS A 285 -3.69 26.55 15.05
C HIS A 285 -4.26 25.60 16.10
N GLY A 286 -3.40 25.03 16.95
CA GLY A 286 -3.81 24.14 18.03
C GLY A 286 -4.71 24.86 19.03
N SER A 287 -5.58 24.10 19.70
CA SER A 287 -6.39 24.67 20.76
C SER A 287 -5.49 25.13 21.93
N PRO A 288 -5.83 26.24 22.60
CA PRO A 288 -5.16 26.65 23.82
C PRO A 288 -5.10 25.51 24.85
N ALA A 289 -4.03 25.49 25.64
CA ALA A 289 -3.80 24.51 26.69
C ALA A 289 -5.07 24.29 27.55
N ALA A 290 -5.35 23.00 27.82
CA ALA A 290 -6.44 22.47 28.63
C ALA A 290 -7.85 22.53 28.00
N LEU A 291 -8.06 21.84 26.87
CA LEU A 291 -9.39 21.25 26.64
C LEU A 291 -9.70 20.35 27.85
N LYS A 292 -10.80 20.64 28.55
CA LYS A 292 -11.26 19.79 29.66
C LYS A 292 -11.45 18.38 29.11
N ARG A 293 -10.61 17.45 29.55
CA ARG A 293 -10.65 16.06 29.09
C ARG A 293 -12.06 15.52 29.29
N SER A 294 -12.64 15.07 28.20
CA SER A 294 -13.93 14.40 28.21
C SER A 294 -13.74 12.94 28.61
N LEU A 295 -14.85 12.23 28.80
CA LEU A 295 -14.84 10.78 28.95
C LEU A 295 -14.75 10.04 27.60
N LYS A 296 -14.18 10.66 26.55
CA LYS A 296 -14.13 10.07 25.20
C LYS A 296 -12.89 9.20 24.99
N VAL A 297 -13.06 8.01 24.43
CA VAL A 297 -11.98 7.22 23.83
C VAL A 297 -12.12 7.34 22.32
N VAL A 298 -11.10 7.92 21.68
CA VAL A 298 -11.10 8.18 20.24
C VAL A 298 -10.34 7.10 19.51
N PHE A 299 -10.97 6.48 18.52
CA PHE A 299 -10.37 5.52 17.60
C PHE A 299 -10.09 6.18 16.27
N GLY A 300 -8.82 6.29 15.90
CA GLY A 300 -8.39 6.78 14.58
C GLY A 300 -8.24 5.65 13.56
N GLY A 301 -8.07 6.02 12.29
CA GLY A 301 -7.87 5.06 11.19
C GLY A 301 -6.62 4.18 11.33
N SER A 302 -6.52 3.19 10.45
CA SER A 302 -5.34 2.34 10.24
C SER A 302 -5.04 2.19 8.74
N VAL A 303 -3.77 1.89 8.41
CA VAL A 303 -3.30 1.59 7.04
C VAL A 303 -3.22 0.09 6.80
N SER A 304 -2.81 -0.67 7.81
CA SER A 304 -2.75 -2.12 7.80
C SER A 304 -3.61 -2.60 8.95
N TRP A 305 -4.74 -3.25 8.64
CA TRP A 305 -5.69 -3.71 9.65
C TRP A 305 -6.11 -5.15 9.37
N SER A 306 -6.49 -5.85 10.42
CA SER A 306 -6.92 -7.25 10.37
C SER A 306 -8.16 -7.46 11.24
N ALA A 307 -8.79 -8.63 11.13
CA ALA A 307 -9.94 -8.98 11.96
C ALA A 307 -9.58 -8.97 13.46
N GLU A 308 -8.36 -9.38 13.82
CA GLU A 308 -7.85 -9.36 15.20
C GLU A 308 -7.68 -7.93 15.71
N MET A 309 -7.23 -7.00 14.85
CA MET A 309 -7.16 -5.58 15.22
C MET A 309 -8.56 -5.02 15.48
N VAL A 310 -9.52 -5.32 14.61
CA VAL A 310 -10.92 -4.91 14.80
C VAL A 310 -11.47 -5.51 16.10
N ALA A 311 -11.24 -6.79 16.37
CA ALA A 311 -11.63 -7.44 17.62
C ALA A 311 -10.97 -6.77 18.84
N CYS A 312 -9.69 -6.40 18.76
CA CYS A 312 -8.99 -5.65 19.80
C CYS A 312 -9.67 -4.30 20.08
N PHE A 313 -10.03 -3.55 19.03
CA PHE A 313 -10.75 -2.27 19.17
C PHE A 313 -12.16 -2.46 19.75
N VAL A 314 -12.85 -3.55 19.41
CA VAL A 314 -14.14 -3.91 20.02
C VAL A 314 -13.99 -4.21 21.52
N GLU A 315 -12.95 -4.93 21.93
CA GLU A 315 -12.66 -5.16 23.36
C GLU A 315 -12.32 -3.86 24.10
N LEU A 316 -11.54 -2.98 23.47
CA LEU A 316 -11.27 -1.64 24.00
C LEU A 316 -12.54 -0.82 24.13
N ALA A 317 -13.43 -0.85 23.13
CA ALA A 317 -14.73 -0.18 23.19
C ALA A 317 -15.61 -0.72 24.31
N ARG A 318 -15.69 -2.04 24.45
CA ARG A 318 -16.45 -2.69 25.53
C ARG A 318 -15.93 -2.25 26.90
N TRP A 319 -14.61 -2.27 27.07
CA TRP A 319 -13.95 -1.81 28.29
C TRP A 319 -14.23 -0.32 28.58
N ALA A 320 -14.20 0.53 27.55
CA ALA A 320 -14.46 1.96 27.66
C ALA A 320 -15.92 2.21 28.10
N VAL A 321 -16.89 1.60 27.41
CA VAL A 321 -18.33 1.73 27.71
C VAL A 321 -18.63 1.25 29.14
N GLN A 322 -18.06 0.12 29.58
CA GLN A 322 -18.20 -0.37 30.97
C GLN A 322 -17.71 0.62 32.02
N ARG A 323 -16.77 1.50 31.66
CA ARG A 323 -16.21 2.56 32.52
C ARG A 323 -16.86 3.92 32.30
N ARG A 324 -18.01 3.96 31.62
CA ARG A 324 -18.76 5.18 31.29
C ARG A 324 -17.99 6.14 30.38
N HIS A 325 -17.03 5.61 29.62
CA HIS A 325 -16.45 6.35 28.50
C HIS A 325 -17.33 6.22 27.26
N THR A 326 -17.33 7.25 26.43
CA THR A 326 -17.96 7.23 25.10
C THR A 326 -16.92 6.88 24.05
N VAL A 327 -17.27 6.00 23.12
CA VAL A 327 -16.38 5.62 22.01
C VAL A 327 -16.67 6.51 20.80
N GLU A 328 -15.65 7.18 20.28
CA GLU A 328 -15.74 8.00 19.07
C GLU A 328 -14.78 7.46 18.01
N ILE A 329 -15.29 7.11 16.84
CA ILE A 329 -14.48 6.73 15.68
C ILE A 329 -14.26 8.00 14.86
N LEU A 330 -13.00 8.40 14.74
CA LEU A 330 -12.57 9.59 14.03
C LEU A 330 -11.93 9.18 12.70
N SER A 331 -12.56 9.57 11.59
CA SER A 331 -12.06 9.27 10.25
C SER A 331 -12.32 10.44 9.31
N GLY A 332 -11.60 10.52 8.20
CA GLY A 332 -11.86 11.51 7.17
C GLY A 332 -10.60 12.16 6.62
N SER A 333 -10.80 12.87 5.52
CA SER A 333 -9.80 13.63 4.81
C SER A 333 -10.43 14.91 4.29
N LYS A 334 -9.59 15.84 3.82
CA LYS A 334 -10.06 17.10 3.27
C LYS A 334 -10.82 16.93 1.95
N ALA A 335 -10.41 15.97 1.10
CA ALA A 335 -11.10 15.68 -0.16
C ALA A 335 -11.06 14.20 -0.56
N TYR A 336 -9.93 13.50 -0.39
CA TYR A 336 -9.76 12.13 -0.86
C TYR A 336 -9.35 11.20 0.27
N LEU A 337 -10.31 10.42 0.78
CA LEU A 337 -10.07 9.47 1.88
C LEU A 337 -9.23 8.29 1.38
N ALA A 338 -8.25 7.87 2.19
CA ALA A 338 -7.46 6.68 1.90
C ALA A 338 -8.37 5.43 1.93
N GLY A 339 -8.34 4.60 0.88
CA GLY A 339 -9.27 3.46 0.74
C GLY A 339 -9.11 2.39 1.84
N ASP A 340 -7.88 2.20 2.32
CA ASP A 340 -7.50 1.40 3.49
C ASP A 340 -8.17 1.91 4.79
N GLU A 341 -8.25 3.23 4.99
CA GLU A 341 -8.97 3.82 6.12
C GLU A 341 -10.47 3.52 6.06
N GLY A 342 -11.07 3.70 4.88
CA GLY A 342 -12.50 3.45 4.66
C GLY A 342 -12.88 2.01 5.03
N GLY A 343 -12.10 1.03 4.58
CA GLY A 343 -12.32 -0.39 4.89
C GLY A 343 -12.22 -0.70 6.39
N PHE A 344 -11.23 -0.15 7.09
CA PHE A 344 -11.06 -0.35 8.53
C PHE A 344 -12.26 0.21 9.32
N VAL A 345 -12.65 1.44 9.00
CA VAL A 345 -13.74 2.14 9.70
C VAL A 345 -15.06 1.43 9.47
N GLU A 346 -15.33 0.96 8.26
CA GLU A 346 -16.50 0.15 7.95
C GLU A 346 -16.52 -1.15 8.77
N ALA A 347 -15.42 -1.91 8.77
CA ALA A 347 -15.33 -3.15 9.53
C ALA A 347 -15.50 -2.93 11.04
N LEU A 348 -14.90 -1.88 11.59
CA LEU A 348 -15.00 -1.53 13.00
C LEU A 348 -16.42 -1.11 13.40
N VAL A 349 -17.07 -0.24 12.63
CA VAL A 349 -18.45 0.19 12.88
C VAL A 349 -19.39 -1.01 12.89
N LEU A 350 -19.32 -1.86 11.86
CA LEU A 350 -20.15 -3.08 11.78
C LEU A 350 -19.91 -4.02 12.96
N ALA A 351 -18.65 -4.17 13.39
CA ALA A 351 -18.32 -5.01 14.54
C ALA A 351 -18.86 -4.45 15.87
N LEU A 352 -18.80 -3.13 16.07
CA LEU A 352 -19.37 -2.47 17.25
C LEU A 352 -20.90 -2.55 17.28
N GLU A 353 -21.56 -2.35 16.13
CA GLU A 353 -23.02 -2.50 15.98
C GLU A 353 -23.46 -3.93 16.32
N ARG A 354 -22.78 -4.95 15.76
CA ARG A 354 -23.03 -6.37 16.09
C ARG A 354 -22.81 -6.70 17.57
N ALA A 355 -21.86 -6.04 18.21
CA ALA A 355 -21.59 -6.19 19.64
C ALA A 355 -22.57 -5.38 20.53
N GLY A 356 -23.50 -4.61 19.96
CA GLY A 356 -24.44 -3.76 20.70
C GLY A 356 -23.75 -2.62 21.47
N LEU A 357 -22.57 -2.18 21.03
CA LEU A 357 -21.78 -1.16 21.72
C LEU A 357 -22.11 0.23 21.19
N ALA A 358 -22.49 1.13 22.09
CA ALA A 358 -22.73 2.53 21.76
C ALA A 358 -21.44 3.21 21.31
N HIS A 359 -21.48 3.83 20.13
CA HIS A 359 -20.36 4.54 19.54
C HIS A 359 -20.86 5.74 18.70
N ASN A 360 -20.00 6.72 18.51
CA ASN A 360 -20.22 7.82 17.57
C ASN A 360 -19.21 7.71 16.44
N LEU A 361 -19.67 7.82 15.21
CA LEU A 361 -18.81 7.99 14.04
C LEU A 361 -18.72 9.49 13.72
N LEU A 362 -17.51 10.03 13.62
CA LEU A 362 -17.23 11.45 13.37
C LEU A 362 -16.36 11.58 12.12
N PHE A 363 -16.77 12.42 11.16
CA PHE A 363 -15.83 12.92 10.16
C PHE A 363 -15.68 14.43 10.26
N PRO A 364 -14.52 14.91 10.70
CA PRO A 364 -14.23 16.33 10.72
C PRO A 364 -14.36 16.93 9.33
N LEU A 365 -14.82 18.18 9.30
CA LEU A 365 -14.90 19.02 8.11
C LEU A 365 -13.74 20.02 8.04
N SER A 366 -12.95 20.11 9.11
CA SER A 366 -11.76 20.96 9.19
C SER A 366 -10.65 20.33 10.03
N GLU A 367 -9.45 20.83 9.83
CA GLU A 367 -8.26 20.53 10.61
C GLU A 367 -8.49 20.82 12.11
N LYS A 368 -9.18 21.92 12.41
CA LYS A 368 -9.51 22.32 13.79
C LYS A 368 -10.46 21.35 14.48
N GLU A 369 -11.47 20.85 13.77
CA GLU A 369 -12.38 19.83 14.30
C GLU A 369 -11.65 18.51 14.58
N TRP A 370 -10.77 18.09 13.66
CA TRP A 370 -9.95 16.88 13.84
C TRP A 370 -9.03 17.01 15.05
N LEU A 371 -8.33 18.14 15.18
CA LEU A 371 -7.47 18.44 16.32
C LEU A 371 -8.25 18.51 17.63
N SER A 372 -9.43 19.14 17.65
CA SER A 372 -10.28 19.25 18.84
C SER A 372 -10.83 17.89 19.30
N ALA A 373 -11.20 17.01 18.36
CA ALA A 373 -11.64 15.66 18.69
C ALA A 373 -10.52 14.87 19.40
N ILE A 374 -9.28 14.98 18.91
CA ILE A 374 -8.11 14.36 19.53
C ILE A 374 -7.79 15.02 20.88
N GLY A 375 -7.67 16.36 20.93
CA GLY A 375 -7.24 17.12 22.11
C GLY A 375 -8.21 17.04 23.30
N SER A 376 -9.49 16.76 23.05
CA SER A 376 -10.49 16.60 24.10
C SER A 376 -10.64 15.15 24.61
N ALA A 377 -9.96 14.18 24.00
CA ALA A 377 -10.07 12.77 24.35
C ALA A 377 -9.40 12.44 25.70
N ALA A 378 -9.90 11.40 26.37
CA ALA A 378 -9.20 10.76 27.48
C ALA A 378 -8.06 9.86 26.99
N LEU A 379 -8.29 9.17 25.87
CA LEU A 379 -7.36 8.23 25.24
C LEU A 379 -7.58 8.23 23.73
N VAL A 380 -6.50 8.18 22.95
CA VAL A 380 -6.53 7.97 21.50
C VAL A 380 -5.98 6.58 21.18
N VAL A 381 -6.61 5.84 20.28
CA VAL A 381 -6.11 4.56 19.77
C VAL A 381 -6.11 4.62 18.25
N SER A 382 -4.97 4.43 17.59
CA SER A 382 -4.92 4.53 16.12
C SER A 382 -3.78 3.71 15.53
N GLY A 383 -4.00 3.19 14.32
CA GLY A 383 -2.96 2.61 13.46
C GLY A 383 -2.35 3.65 12.49
N ARG A 384 -2.53 4.95 12.74
CA ARG A 384 -1.98 6.03 11.90
C ARG A 384 -1.02 6.92 12.70
N PHE A 385 0.12 7.17 12.08
CA PHE A 385 1.24 7.94 12.61
C PHE A 385 0.85 9.34 13.14
N HIS A 386 0.09 10.11 12.34
CA HIS A 386 -0.25 11.50 12.67
C HIS A 386 -1.24 11.67 13.83
N TYR A 387 -2.11 10.69 14.08
CA TYR A 387 -3.02 10.71 15.24
C TYR A 387 -2.22 10.67 16.55
N SER A 388 -1.13 9.91 16.57
CA SER A 388 -0.25 9.77 17.73
C SER A 388 0.55 11.04 18.00
N ILE A 389 1.04 11.71 16.94
CA ILE A 389 1.69 13.02 17.07
C ILE A 389 0.70 14.07 17.60
N ALA A 390 -0.50 14.14 17.03
CA ALA A 390 -1.53 15.08 17.47
C ALA A 390 -1.93 14.85 18.93
N ALA A 391 -2.01 13.59 19.37
CA ALA A 391 -2.28 13.23 20.76
C ALA A 391 -1.13 13.66 21.68
N ALA A 392 0.11 13.30 21.32
CA ALA A 392 1.31 13.61 22.11
C ALA A 392 1.50 15.11 22.35
N PHE A 393 1.37 15.93 21.30
CA PHE A 393 1.56 17.38 21.38
C PHE A 393 0.40 18.12 22.06
N GLN A 394 -0.77 17.48 22.19
CA GLN A 394 -1.90 17.96 23.00
C GLN A 394 -1.92 17.33 24.41
N GLY A 395 -0.91 16.52 24.75
CA GLY A 395 -0.76 15.86 26.04
C GLY A 395 -1.74 14.71 26.29
N VAL A 396 -2.43 14.23 25.26
CA VAL A 396 -3.42 13.15 25.34
C VAL A 396 -2.72 11.80 25.29
N PRO A 397 -2.96 10.89 26.27
CA PRO A 397 -2.43 9.53 26.21
C PRO A 397 -2.91 8.80 24.96
N PHE A 398 -2.07 7.95 24.40
CA PHE A 398 -2.42 7.22 23.20
C PHE A 398 -1.87 5.79 23.18
N LEU A 399 -2.56 4.93 22.44
CA LEU A 399 -2.12 3.60 22.06
C LEU A 399 -1.95 3.56 20.54
N VAL A 400 -0.84 3.00 20.08
CA VAL A 400 -0.52 2.89 18.67
C VAL A 400 -0.71 1.45 18.23
N ALA A 401 -1.76 1.21 17.45
CA ALA A 401 -2.00 -0.07 16.81
C ALA A 401 -0.99 -0.30 15.68
N GLU A 402 -0.77 -1.57 15.36
CA GLU A 402 0.15 -1.99 14.31
C GLU A 402 -0.17 -1.32 12.96
N SER A 403 0.87 -0.96 12.21
CA SER A 403 0.80 -0.16 10.98
C SER A 403 2.12 -0.33 10.24
N ASN A 404 2.77 0.77 9.83
CA ASN A 404 4.16 0.78 9.37
C ASN A 404 5.12 0.62 10.57
N THR A 405 5.53 -0.61 10.87
CA THR A 405 6.28 -1.00 12.09
C THR A 405 7.50 -0.12 12.38
N GLU A 406 8.32 0.20 11.37
CA GLU A 406 9.50 1.06 11.55
C GLU A 406 9.13 2.51 11.89
N LYS A 407 8.13 3.09 11.22
CA LYS A 407 7.69 4.48 11.47
C LYS A 407 7.14 4.65 12.88
N ILE A 408 6.32 3.71 13.35
CA ILE A 408 5.76 3.76 14.70
C ILE A 408 6.86 3.57 15.75
N THR A 409 7.80 2.66 15.51
CA THR A 409 8.94 2.44 16.39
C THR A 409 9.82 3.69 16.49
N GLY A 410 10.15 4.30 15.35
CA GLY A 410 10.87 5.58 15.28
C GLY A 410 10.12 6.70 15.99
N LEU A 411 8.80 6.81 15.81
CA LEU A 411 7.98 7.81 16.52
C LEU A 411 8.04 7.64 18.04
N LEU A 412 7.85 6.42 18.55
CA LEU A 412 7.87 6.16 19.98
C LEU A 412 9.25 6.47 20.59
N ALA A 413 10.34 6.15 19.87
CA ALA A 413 11.69 6.54 20.24
C ALA A 413 11.87 8.07 20.24
N ALA A 414 11.39 8.77 19.19
CA ALA A 414 11.41 10.22 19.11
C ALA A 414 10.62 10.87 20.24
N LEU A 415 9.48 10.32 20.65
CA LEU A 415 8.67 10.80 21.78
C LEU A 415 9.19 10.36 23.16
N ALA A 416 10.23 9.51 23.20
CA ALA A 416 10.74 8.88 24.42
C ALA A 416 9.65 8.11 25.21
N ILE A 417 8.74 7.45 24.48
CA ILE A 417 7.68 6.61 25.05
C ILE A 417 8.07 5.13 24.87
N PRO A 418 8.19 4.35 25.96
CA PRO A 418 8.47 2.93 25.89
C PRO A 418 7.40 2.16 25.08
N PRO A 419 7.79 1.29 24.12
CA PRO A 419 6.83 0.51 23.32
C PRO A 419 5.91 -0.40 24.15
N ASP A 420 6.38 -0.93 25.27
CA ASP A 420 5.59 -1.73 26.20
C ASP A 420 4.43 -0.94 26.85
N ILE A 421 4.50 0.39 26.86
CA ILE A 421 3.44 1.25 27.37
C ILE A 421 2.41 1.57 26.28
N ALA A 422 2.85 2.09 25.13
CA ALA A 422 1.96 2.68 24.14
C ALA A 422 1.74 1.83 22.88
N ALA A 423 2.66 0.93 22.52
CA ALA A 423 2.49 0.10 21.32
C ALA A 423 1.51 -1.05 21.56
N LEU A 424 0.70 -1.32 20.54
CA LEU A 424 -0.20 -2.46 20.42
C LEU A 424 0.16 -3.27 19.15
N PRO A 425 1.29 -4.00 19.14
CA PRO A 425 1.48 -5.07 18.14
C PRO A 425 0.42 -6.16 18.33
N ARG A 426 0.19 -7.00 17.31
CA ARG A 426 -0.75 -8.15 17.39
C ARG A 426 -0.61 -8.98 18.67
N SER A 427 0.62 -9.27 19.10
CA SER A 427 0.92 -10.02 20.33
C SER A 427 0.41 -9.33 21.61
N ALA A 428 0.25 -8.01 21.58
CA ALA A 428 -0.23 -7.21 22.70
C ALA A 428 -1.75 -6.96 22.68
N TYR A 429 -2.49 -7.34 21.63
CA TYR A 429 -3.94 -7.17 21.56
C TYR A 429 -4.70 -7.76 22.77
N PRO A 430 -4.36 -8.94 23.30
CA PRO A 430 -4.99 -9.47 24.51
C PRO A 430 -4.80 -8.58 25.75
N THR A 431 -3.73 -7.79 25.78
CA THR A 431 -3.39 -6.88 26.89
C THR A 431 -3.81 -5.43 26.65
N ALA A 432 -4.48 -5.13 25.53
CA ALA A 432 -4.79 -3.75 25.15
C ALA A 432 -5.61 -2.99 26.21
N THR A 433 -6.62 -3.64 26.81
CA THR A 433 -7.42 -3.01 27.87
C THR A 433 -6.63 -2.79 29.16
N GLN A 434 -5.60 -3.60 29.44
CA GLN A 434 -4.70 -3.40 30.58
C GLN A 434 -3.80 -2.19 30.34
N LYS A 435 -3.23 -2.06 29.14
CA LYS A 435 -2.44 -0.89 28.73
C LYS A 435 -3.27 0.39 28.77
N ALA A 436 -4.50 0.37 28.24
CA ALA A 436 -5.43 1.50 28.31
C ALA A 436 -5.72 1.92 29.77
N ARG A 437 -5.95 0.96 30.68
CA ARG A 437 -6.11 1.25 32.12
C ARG A 437 -4.85 1.85 32.72
N HIS A 438 -3.67 1.35 32.36
CA HIS A 438 -2.41 1.85 32.88
C HIS A 438 -2.18 3.32 32.47
N LEU A 439 -2.45 3.66 31.21
CA LEU A 439 -2.37 5.03 30.69
C LEU A 439 -3.36 5.99 31.36
N LEU A 440 -4.57 5.53 31.69
CA LEU A 440 -5.59 6.38 32.34
C LEU A 440 -5.46 6.48 33.87
N ARG A 441 -4.61 5.67 34.51
CA ARG A 441 -4.46 5.64 35.99
C ARG A 441 -3.52 6.69 36.53
N ASP A 442 -2.44 7.00 35.82
CA ASP A 442 -1.47 8.02 36.20
C ASP A 442 -1.39 9.03 35.07
N GLU A 443 -1.58 10.30 35.41
CA GLU A 443 -1.47 11.39 34.45
C GLU A 443 -0.11 11.47 33.75
N LYS A 444 0.95 10.90 34.32
CA LYS A 444 2.28 10.88 33.72
C LYS A 444 2.46 9.77 32.67
N ASN A 445 1.61 8.72 32.69
CA ASN A 445 1.79 7.57 31.81
C ASN A 445 1.46 7.93 30.35
N GLY A 446 2.38 7.61 29.44
CA GLY A 446 2.23 7.89 28.01
C GLY A 446 2.19 9.38 27.63
N ARG A 447 2.61 10.29 28.53
CA ARG A 447 2.83 11.70 28.20
C ARG A 447 4.29 11.95 27.87
N VAL A 448 4.50 12.81 26.89
CA VAL A 448 5.82 13.32 26.52
C VAL A 448 6.18 14.49 27.43
N SER A 449 7.43 14.57 27.89
CA SER A 449 7.86 15.69 28.74
C SER A 449 7.86 17.01 27.95
N PRO A 450 7.58 18.16 28.59
CA PRO A 450 7.64 19.46 27.93
C PRO A 450 8.98 19.71 27.22
N GLN A 451 10.10 19.37 27.87
CA GLN A 451 11.44 19.50 27.29
C GLN A 451 11.59 18.67 26.01
N ARG A 452 11.02 17.46 25.98
CA ARG A 452 11.05 16.60 24.79
C ARG A 452 10.16 17.13 23.69
N LEU A 453 8.98 17.69 24.02
CA LEU A 453 8.11 18.36 23.05
C LEU A 453 8.78 19.60 22.43
N ASP A 454 9.43 20.44 23.23
CA ASP A 454 10.15 21.62 22.74
C ASP A 454 11.31 21.24 21.82
N MET A 455 12.11 20.24 22.21
CA MET A 455 13.15 19.68 21.36
C MET A 455 12.61 19.16 20.02
N LEU A 456 11.43 18.51 20.01
CA LEU A 456 10.81 18.04 18.77
C LEU A 456 10.24 19.19 17.92
N ARG A 457 9.74 20.28 18.53
CA ARG A 457 9.36 21.51 17.80
C ARG A 457 10.59 22.12 17.11
N GLU A 458 11.72 22.20 17.81
CA GLU A 458 12.98 22.66 17.22
C GLU A 458 13.43 21.76 16.06
N ARG A 459 13.32 20.43 16.20
CA ARG A 459 13.59 19.50 15.10
C ARG A 459 12.65 19.71 13.90
N THR A 460 11.39 20.07 14.11
CA THR A 460 10.47 20.40 13.01
C THR A 460 10.98 21.60 12.20
N LEU A 461 11.62 22.60 12.83
CA LEU A 461 12.15 23.77 12.13
C LEU A 461 13.31 23.43 11.18
N LEU A 462 13.99 22.29 11.38
CA LEU A 462 15.06 21.83 10.47
C LEU A 462 14.54 21.53 9.05
N ASN A 463 13.23 21.30 8.87
CA ASN A 463 12.62 21.18 7.53
C ASN A 463 12.73 22.49 6.71
N PHE A 464 13.03 23.63 7.33
CA PHE A 464 13.10 24.95 6.69
C PHE A 464 14.50 25.59 6.76
N ALA A 465 15.38 25.10 7.63
CA ALA A 465 16.69 25.71 7.92
C ALA A 465 17.61 25.88 6.70
N TRP A 466 17.43 25.03 5.69
CA TRP A 466 18.22 25.05 4.46
C TRP A 466 17.82 26.20 3.50
N CYS A 467 16.64 26.80 3.65
CA CYS A 467 16.12 27.83 2.76
C CYS A 467 16.93 29.15 2.80
N ASP A 468 17.40 29.56 3.99
CA ASP A 468 18.05 30.88 4.19
C ASP A 468 19.50 30.98 3.68
N GLY A 469 20.07 29.88 3.17
CA GLY A 469 21.40 29.87 2.57
C GLY A 469 22.56 30.21 3.52
N LYS A 470 22.31 30.32 4.83
CA LYS A 470 23.32 30.72 5.82
C LYS A 470 23.84 29.60 6.71
N ASN A 471 23.15 28.47 6.83
CA ASN A 471 23.64 27.34 7.64
C ASN A 471 23.26 26.02 6.95
N ALA A 472 24.27 25.20 6.62
CA ALA A 472 24.05 23.76 6.62
C ALA A 472 23.59 23.35 8.03
N VAL A 473 22.78 22.31 8.17
CA VAL A 473 22.41 21.80 9.50
C VAL A 473 23.71 21.54 10.28
N PRO A 474 23.87 22.06 11.52
CA PRO A 474 25.11 21.94 12.28
C PRO A 474 25.58 20.49 12.43
N ASP A 475 26.88 20.22 12.24
CA ASP A 475 27.49 18.87 12.27
C ASP A 475 27.24 18.12 13.60
N ASP A 476 26.99 18.86 14.68
CA ASP A 476 26.70 18.43 16.04
C ASP A 476 25.29 17.85 16.24
N ALA A 477 24.42 17.89 15.23
CA ALA A 477 23.15 17.14 15.21
C ALA A 477 23.34 15.64 14.86
N GLN A 478 24.58 15.18 14.63
CA GLN A 478 24.94 13.79 14.33
C GLN A 478 25.08 12.95 15.63
N VAL A 479 24.01 12.26 16.02
CA VAL A 479 24.01 11.38 17.21
C VAL A 479 24.86 10.13 16.97
N THR A 480 25.87 9.89 17.83
CA THR A 480 26.68 8.65 17.85
C THR A 480 25.97 7.55 18.67
N ILE A 481 25.80 6.33 18.14
CA ILE A 481 25.31 5.17 18.92
C ILE A 481 26.14 3.92 18.60
N GLY A 482 26.56 3.21 19.65
CA GLY A 482 27.56 2.14 19.66
C GLY A 482 27.15 0.75 19.17
N ASN A 483 28.18 -0.05 18.88
CA ASN A 483 28.19 -1.38 18.26
C ASN A 483 27.78 -2.54 19.17
N SER A 484 27.05 -3.51 18.63
CA SER A 484 27.38 -4.96 18.67
C SER A 484 26.25 -5.79 18.04
N PHE A 485 26.55 -6.79 17.20
CA PHE A 485 26.14 -8.20 17.34
C PHE A 485 26.70 -9.07 16.19
N ASN A 486 26.95 -10.34 16.49
CA ASN A 486 27.87 -11.27 15.81
C ASN A 486 27.10 -12.45 15.19
N VAL A 487 27.58 -13.01 14.08
CA VAL A 487 26.92 -14.09 13.29
C VAL A 487 27.77 -15.37 13.28
N ALA A 488 27.14 -16.54 13.38
CA ALA A 488 27.77 -17.85 13.17
C ALA A 488 26.95 -18.78 12.24
N LYS A 489 27.69 -19.50 11.37
CA LYS A 489 27.34 -20.53 10.34
C LYS A 489 26.75 -21.83 10.95
N GLN A 490 26.19 -22.86 10.29
CA GLN A 490 26.16 -23.47 8.92
C GLN A 490 25.01 -24.55 8.93
N SER A 491 24.42 -25.07 7.83
CA SER A 491 24.87 -26.26 7.06
C SER A 491 23.92 -26.66 5.88
N GLU A 492 24.43 -27.50 4.96
CA GLU A 492 24.10 -27.80 3.54
C GLU A 492 22.84 -28.65 3.21
N CYS A 493 22.30 -28.50 1.97
CA CYS A 493 21.43 -29.48 1.28
C CYS A 493 21.62 -29.45 -0.27
N LEU A 494 21.36 -30.60 -0.91
CA LEU A 494 21.63 -31.02 -2.31
C LEU A 494 21.18 -30.03 -3.41
N ALA A 495 22.09 -29.69 -4.33
CA ALA A 495 21.86 -28.75 -5.43
C ALA A 495 21.14 -29.41 -6.63
N PHE A 496 19.91 -28.95 -6.91
CA PHE A 496 19.28 -29.10 -8.22
C PHE A 496 19.63 -27.88 -9.09
N ALA A 497 19.76 -28.07 -10.41
CA ALA A 497 20.05 -26.97 -11.32
C ALA A 497 18.89 -25.95 -11.30
N GLU A 498 19.22 -24.67 -11.08
CA GLU A 498 18.24 -23.60 -10.98
C GLU A 498 17.58 -23.31 -12.35
N PRO A 499 16.25 -23.17 -12.41
CA PRO A 499 15.55 -22.83 -13.64
C PRO A 499 15.85 -21.38 -14.08
N VAL A 500 16.13 -21.16 -15.36
CA VAL A 500 16.29 -19.80 -15.89
C VAL A 500 14.94 -19.16 -16.17
N MET A 501 14.77 -17.94 -15.66
CA MET A 501 13.51 -17.20 -15.70
C MET A 501 13.32 -16.51 -17.05
N LEU A 502 12.24 -16.88 -17.74
CA LEU A 502 11.64 -16.16 -18.85
C LEU A 502 11.17 -14.78 -18.42
N ARG A 503 11.61 -13.73 -19.13
CA ARG A 503 11.14 -12.36 -18.91
C ARG A 503 10.54 -11.83 -20.20
N ALA A 504 9.23 -11.66 -20.21
CA ALA A 504 8.54 -10.97 -21.28
C ALA A 504 8.33 -9.50 -20.90
N TYR A 505 8.53 -8.61 -21.86
CA TYR A 505 8.43 -7.17 -21.68
C TYR A 505 7.31 -6.64 -22.56
N HIS A 506 6.26 -6.11 -21.94
CA HIS A 506 5.26 -5.29 -22.60
C HIS A 506 4.92 -4.12 -21.67
N ASP A 507 4.91 -2.89 -22.20
CA ASP A 507 4.50 -1.66 -21.50
C ASP A 507 4.99 -1.52 -20.04
N GLY A 508 6.29 -1.75 -19.82
CA GLY A 508 6.93 -1.52 -18.52
C GLY A 508 6.60 -2.53 -17.40
N HIS A 509 5.84 -3.59 -17.67
CA HIS A 509 5.55 -4.65 -16.69
C HIS A 509 6.57 -5.80 -16.82
N LYS A 510 7.20 -6.18 -15.70
CA LYS A 510 8.09 -7.34 -15.61
C LYS A 510 7.28 -8.55 -15.19
N ARG A 511 7.19 -9.58 -16.03
CA ARG A 511 6.60 -10.87 -15.64
C ARG A 511 7.59 -11.99 -15.90
N ALA A 512 7.90 -12.73 -14.84
CA ALA A 512 8.93 -13.77 -14.84
C ALA A 512 8.27 -15.16 -14.70
N THR A 513 8.49 -16.04 -15.67
CA THR A 513 8.03 -17.45 -15.61
C THR A 513 9.20 -18.39 -15.91
N ALA A 514 9.04 -19.71 -15.79
CA ALA A 514 10.07 -20.67 -16.19
C ALA A 514 9.42 -22.02 -16.50
N PHE A 515 10.00 -22.76 -17.42
CA PHE A 515 9.57 -24.13 -17.65
C PHE A 515 9.98 -25.04 -16.49
N PHE A 516 9.10 -25.98 -16.15
CA PHE A 516 9.32 -26.99 -15.11
C PHE A 516 9.78 -26.39 -13.77
N ARG A 517 9.28 -25.18 -13.46
CA ARG A 517 9.73 -24.34 -12.33
C ARG A 517 9.71 -25.06 -10.99
N ASN A 518 8.79 -26.01 -10.81
CA ASN A 518 8.73 -26.86 -9.63
C ASN A 518 8.35 -28.30 -10.04
N ARG A 519 9.35 -29.15 -10.25
CA ARG A 519 9.14 -30.56 -10.68
C ARG A 519 8.38 -31.40 -9.63
N PRO A 520 8.69 -31.32 -8.32
CA PRO A 520 7.88 -31.99 -7.29
C PRO A 520 6.41 -31.58 -7.30
N PHE A 521 6.11 -30.32 -7.63
CA PHE A 521 4.74 -29.84 -7.80
C PHE A 521 4.04 -30.53 -8.97
N LEU A 522 4.68 -30.60 -10.14
CA LEU A 522 4.10 -31.24 -11.33
C LEU A 522 3.77 -32.72 -11.09
N GLU A 523 4.69 -33.46 -10.48
CA GLU A 523 4.48 -34.87 -10.12
C GLU A 523 3.30 -35.05 -9.16
N THR A 524 3.28 -34.25 -8.09
CA THR A 524 2.24 -34.35 -7.06
C THR A 524 0.88 -33.89 -7.58
N PHE A 525 0.84 -32.82 -8.39
CA PHE A 525 -0.37 -32.29 -9.01
C PHE A 525 -1.10 -33.35 -9.85
N PHE A 526 -0.37 -34.05 -10.72
CA PHE A 526 -0.95 -35.11 -11.54
C PHE A 526 -1.32 -36.36 -10.73
N SER A 527 -0.54 -36.70 -9.70
CA SER A 527 -0.91 -37.78 -8.76
C SER A 527 -2.27 -37.51 -8.11
N LEU A 528 -2.50 -36.28 -7.61
CA LEU A 528 -3.77 -35.91 -6.99
C LEU A 528 -4.95 -36.01 -7.96
N LEU A 529 -4.76 -35.56 -9.20
CA LEU A 529 -5.79 -35.67 -10.23
C LEU A 529 -6.07 -37.13 -10.60
N GLN A 530 -5.07 -38.00 -10.60
CA GLN A 530 -5.25 -39.43 -10.87
C GLN A 530 -6.09 -40.12 -9.80
N ASP A 531 -6.00 -39.67 -8.55
CA ASP A 531 -6.73 -40.26 -7.41
C ASP A 531 -8.21 -39.87 -7.39
N VAL A 532 -8.57 -38.72 -7.95
CA VAL A 532 -9.92 -38.13 -7.86
C VAL A 532 -10.70 -38.14 -9.18
N HIS A 533 -10.02 -38.36 -10.30
CA HIS A 533 -10.63 -38.30 -11.63
C HIS A 533 -11.07 -39.68 -12.12
N ASP A 534 -12.36 -39.82 -12.44
CA ASP A 534 -12.98 -41.04 -12.95
C ASP A 534 -13.40 -40.92 -14.43
N GLY A 535 -13.16 -39.77 -15.07
CA GLY A 535 -13.54 -39.47 -16.44
C GLY A 535 -12.48 -39.77 -17.50
N THR A 536 -12.84 -39.58 -18.77
CA THR A 536 -11.93 -39.75 -19.92
C THR A 536 -11.16 -38.48 -20.28
N ARG A 537 -11.44 -37.35 -19.63
CA ARG A 537 -10.81 -36.06 -19.92
C ARG A 537 -10.60 -35.23 -18.66
N VAL A 538 -9.35 -34.91 -18.34
CA VAL A 538 -8.95 -34.03 -17.23
C VAL A 538 -8.85 -32.60 -17.75
N LYS A 539 -9.52 -31.65 -17.08
CA LYS A 539 -9.54 -30.23 -17.46
C LYS A 539 -8.77 -29.38 -16.44
N VAL A 540 -7.81 -28.61 -16.91
CA VAL A 540 -7.00 -27.71 -16.06
C VAL A 540 -7.10 -26.29 -16.59
N LEU A 541 -7.37 -25.31 -15.72
CA LEU A 541 -7.26 -23.89 -16.06
C LEU A 541 -6.01 -23.28 -15.42
N VAL A 542 -5.20 -22.62 -16.23
CA VAL A 542 -4.02 -21.85 -15.80
C VAL A 542 -4.31 -20.37 -15.96
N HIS A 543 -4.47 -19.66 -14.84
CA HIS A 543 -4.56 -18.20 -14.83
C HIS A 543 -3.17 -17.57 -14.77
N ALA A 544 -3.07 -16.34 -15.27
CA ALA A 544 -1.82 -15.58 -15.32
C ALA A 544 -0.68 -16.38 -15.95
N CYS A 545 -0.99 -17.04 -17.08
CA CYS A 545 -0.07 -17.97 -17.72
C CYS A 545 1.16 -17.30 -18.33
N SER A 546 1.21 -15.96 -18.37
CA SER A 546 2.27 -15.16 -18.97
C SER A 546 2.55 -15.68 -20.40
N VAL A 547 3.81 -15.85 -20.77
CA VAL A 547 4.20 -16.39 -22.08
C VAL A 547 3.99 -17.91 -22.22
N GLY A 548 3.17 -18.54 -21.38
CA GLY A 548 2.69 -19.91 -21.54
C GLY A 548 3.58 -21.02 -20.98
N ALA A 549 4.76 -20.71 -20.42
CA ALA A 549 5.71 -21.72 -19.96
C ALA A 549 5.12 -22.71 -18.96
N GLU A 550 4.22 -22.27 -18.08
CA GLU A 550 3.55 -23.13 -17.11
C GLU A 550 2.55 -24.10 -17.77
N ALA A 551 1.71 -23.59 -18.67
CA ALA A 551 0.76 -24.40 -19.43
C ALA A 551 1.49 -25.44 -20.30
N TRP A 552 2.58 -25.03 -20.94
CA TRP A 552 3.40 -25.93 -21.73
C TRP A 552 4.17 -26.95 -20.88
N SER A 553 4.61 -26.57 -19.67
CA SER A 553 5.24 -27.50 -18.73
C SER A 553 4.26 -28.61 -18.34
N LEU A 554 3.00 -28.28 -18.06
CA LEU A 554 1.97 -29.29 -17.76
C LEU A 554 1.73 -30.23 -18.94
N ALA A 555 1.63 -29.69 -20.16
CA ALA A 555 1.41 -30.49 -21.37
C ALA A 555 2.58 -31.45 -21.66
N LEU A 556 3.82 -30.95 -21.59
CA LEU A 556 5.01 -31.74 -21.84
C LEU A 556 5.25 -32.78 -20.73
N TRP A 557 5.06 -32.38 -19.47
CA TRP A 557 5.16 -33.30 -18.34
C TRP A 557 4.10 -34.39 -18.42
N TRP A 558 2.88 -34.05 -18.83
CA TRP A 558 1.82 -35.02 -19.09
C TRP A 558 2.25 -36.07 -20.11
N LEU A 559 2.65 -35.65 -21.30
CA LEU A 559 3.00 -36.55 -22.40
C LEU A 559 4.17 -37.48 -22.06
N HIS A 560 5.21 -36.95 -21.39
CA HIS A 560 6.46 -37.67 -21.19
C HIS A 560 6.55 -38.43 -19.86
N LYS A 561 5.93 -37.92 -18.78
CA LYS A 561 6.08 -38.49 -17.43
C LYS A 561 4.82 -39.13 -16.88
N ILE A 562 3.62 -38.70 -17.30
CA ILE A 562 2.36 -39.06 -16.63
C ILE A 562 1.49 -39.99 -17.47
N GLN A 563 1.17 -39.59 -18.70
CA GLN A 563 0.28 -40.30 -19.62
C GLN A 563 0.66 -41.77 -19.83
N PRO A 564 1.96 -42.15 -19.97
CA PRO A 564 2.34 -43.55 -20.17
C PRO A 564 1.92 -44.49 -19.01
N SER A 565 1.76 -43.93 -17.81
CA SER A 565 1.40 -44.66 -16.58
C SER A 565 -0.01 -44.35 -16.07
N TRP A 566 -0.76 -43.48 -16.75
CA TRP A 566 -2.12 -43.14 -16.34
C TRP A 566 -3.08 -44.31 -16.60
N ARG A 567 -3.99 -44.56 -15.67
CA ARG A 567 -4.95 -45.68 -15.79
C ARG A 567 -6.06 -45.31 -16.78
N GLY A 568 -6.21 -46.10 -17.84
CA GLY A 568 -7.27 -45.92 -18.83
C GLY A 568 -6.94 -44.87 -19.91
N ALA A 569 -7.83 -44.75 -20.90
CA ALA A 569 -7.66 -43.78 -22.00
C ALA A 569 -8.14 -42.40 -21.55
N VAL A 570 -7.25 -41.63 -20.94
CA VAL A 570 -7.52 -40.26 -20.46
C VAL A 570 -6.77 -39.23 -21.31
N THR A 571 -7.46 -38.13 -21.61
CA THR A 571 -6.93 -36.96 -22.30
C THR A 571 -6.79 -35.78 -21.35
N LEU A 572 -5.80 -34.93 -21.58
CA LEU A 572 -5.60 -33.69 -20.82
C LEU A 572 -6.05 -32.49 -21.67
N ASP A 573 -6.83 -31.59 -21.09
CA ASP A 573 -7.29 -30.33 -21.69
C ASP A 573 -6.88 -29.18 -20.78
N ILE A 574 -5.91 -28.40 -21.24
CA ILE A 574 -5.37 -27.25 -20.52
C ILE A 574 -5.94 -25.99 -21.17
N ALA A 575 -6.76 -25.25 -20.44
CA ALA A 575 -7.09 -23.88 -20.75
C ALA A 575 -6.05 -22.95 -20.09
N ALA A 576 -5.56 -21.95 -20.81
CA ALA A 576 -4.63 -20.97 -20.26
C ALA A 576 -5.08 -19.54 -20.59
N THR A 577 -4.94 -18.62 -19.65
CA THR A 577 -5.32 -17.21 -19.80
C THR A 577 -4.37 -16.27 -19.06
N ASP A 578 -4.34 -15.02 -19.47
CA ASP A 578 -3.63 -13.92 -18.84
C ASP A 578 -4.44 -12.64 -19.06
N ILE A 579 -4.27 -11.64 -18.19
CA ILE A 579 -4.91 -10.33 -18.36
C ILE A 579 -4.32 -9.56 -19.56
N ASP A 580 -3.09 -9.88 -19.97
CA ASP A 580 -2.41 -9.24 -21.10
C ASP A 580 -2.55 -10.07 -22.39
N PRO A 581 -3.26 -9.56 -23.42
CA PRO A 581 -3.41 -10.24 -24.70
C PRO A 581 -2.10 -10.54 -25.43
N SER A 582 -1.08 -9.67 -25.28
CA SER A 582 0.21 -9.85 -25.96
C SER A 582 0.96 -11.09 -25.48
N PHE A 583 0.81 -11.44 -24.20
CA PHE A 583 1.38 -12.66 -23.65
C PHE A 583 0.68 -13.90 -24.16
N LEU A 584 -0.64 -13.82 -24.37
CA LEU A 584 -1.40 -14.91 -24.99
C LEU A 584 -0.98 -15.13 -26.44
N GLU A 585 -0.81 -14.06 -27.21
CA GLU A 585 -0.29 -14.14 -28.58
C GLU A 585 1.10 -14.78 -28.62
N TYR A 586 2.01 -14.37 -27.73
CA TYR A 586 3.33 -14.96 -27.62
C TYR A 586 3.28 -16.44 -27.21
N ALA A 587 2.47 -16.77 -26.20
CA ALA A 587 2.32 -18.13 -25.69
C ALA A 587 1.77 -19.09 -26.75
N GLN A 588 0.83 -18.61 -27.58
CA GLN A 588 0.23 -19.35 -28.70
C GLN A 588 1.25 -19.68 -29.80
N GLN A 589 2.25 -18.82 -30.02
CA GLN A 589 3.32 -19.12 -30.97
C GLN A 589 4.07 -20.39 -30.55
N GLY A 590 4.23 -20.64 -29.24
CA GLY A 590 4.83 -21.86 -28.70
C GLY A 590 6.29 -22.05 -29.12
N THR A 591 7.00 -20.95 -29.38
CA THR A 591 8.35 -20.92 -29.91
C THR A 591 9.21 -19.99 -29.06
N TYR A 592 10.41 -20.45 -28.72
CA TYR A 592 11.18 -19.98 -27.58
C TYR A 592 12.69 -19.98 -27.89
N PRO A 593 13.47 -18.95 -27.48
CA PRO A 593 14.93 -18.93 -27.67
C PRO A 593 15.67 -20.00 -26.84
N ALA A 594 16.90 -20.35 -27.22
CA ALA A 594 17.73 -21.35 -26.52
C ALA A 594 18.04 -21.05 -25.05
N ALA A 595 18.22 -19.78 -24.69
CA ALA A 595 18.48 -19.33 -23.31
C ALA A 595 17.39 -19.76 -22.31
N LEU A 596 16.25 -20.16 -22.84
CA LEU A 596 15.04 -20.49 -22.12
C LEU A 596 15.01 -21.97 -21.65
N LEU A 597 15.92 -22.79 -22.18
CA LEU A 597 16.14 -24.15 -21.68
C LEU A 597 17.28 -24.22 -20.67
N GLU A 598 17.90 -23.10 -20.32
CA GLU A 598 18.88 -23.06 -19.23
C GLU A 598 18.16 -23.41 -17.91
N GLY A 599 18.68 -24.40 -17.17
CA GLY A 599 18.01 -24.99 -16.00
C GLY A 599 17.08 -26.19 -16.26
N MET A 600 16.86 -26.55 -17.53
CA MET A 600 16.27 -27.84 -17.90
C MET A 600 17.32 -28.96 -17.95
N THR A 601 16.89 -30.18 -17.61
CA THR A 601 17.69 -31.39 -17.83
C THR A 601 17.81 -31.69 -19.33
N GLN A 602 18.79 -32.51 -19.73
CA GLN A 602 18.93 -32.91 -21.13
C GLN A 602 17.72 -33.70 -21.64
N GLU A 603 17.07 -34.46 -20.75
CA GLU A 603 15.83 -35.16 -21.05
C GLU A 603 14.72 -34.15 -21.39
N GLU A 604 14.48 -33.16 -20.54
CA GLU A 604 13.44 -32.13 -20.76
C GLU A 604 13.69 -31.31 -22.02
N LYS A 605 14.95 -31.00 -22.33
CA LYS A 605 15.34 -30.33 -23.57
C LYS A 605 14.92 -31.12 -24.81
N SER A 606 15.04 -32.44 -24.76
CA SER A 606 14.68 -33.33 -25.86
C SER A 606 13.17 -33.40 -26.14
N TRP A 607 12.33 -32.86 -25.26
CA TRP A 607 10.87 -32.80 -25.47
C TRP A 607 10.44 -31.65 -26.40
N PHE A 608 11.36 -30.74 -26.73
CA PHE A 608 11.12 -29.65 -27.67
C PHE A 608 11.67 -29.99 -29.06
N LEU A 609 11.06 -29.41 -30.09
CA LEU A 609 11.60 -29.42 -31.45
C LEU A 609 12.65 -28.33 -31.56
N GLN A 610 13.87 -28.69 -31.94
CA GLN A 610 14.96 -27.73 -32.12
C GLN A 610 15.16 -27.39 -33.60
N ASP A 611 15.15 -26.09 -33.91
CA ASP A 611 15.55 -25.54 -35.21
C ASP A 611 16.54 -24.38 -34.99
N GLY A 612 17.81 -24.61 -35.31
CA GLY A 612 18.90 -23.68 -35.00
C GLY A 612 18.99 -23.37 -33.49
N ASN A 613 18.80 -22.09 -33.15
CA ASN A 613 18.84 -21.58 -31.76
C ASN A 613 17.43 -21.37 -31.16
N THR A 614 16.42 -21.93 -31.81
CA THR A 614 15.00 -21.76 -31.47
C THR A 614 14.39 -23.12 -31.16
N PHE A 615 13.55 -23.15 -30.13
CA PHE A 615 12.90 -24.34 -29.62
C PHE A 615 11.39 -24.17 -29.68
N SER A 616 10.72 -25.11 -30.30
CA SER A 616 9.28 -25.08 -30.49
C SER A 616 8.61 -26.22 -29.73
N VAL A 617 7.47 -25.92 -29.12
CA VAL A 617 6.63 -26.93 -28.49
C VAL A 617 6.06 -27.84 -29.59
N PRO A 618 6.20 -29.17 -29.47
CA PRO A 618 5.72 -30.12 -30.47
C PRO A 618 4.19 -30.12 -30.57
N ASP A 619 3.68 -30.46 -31.76
CA ASP A 619 2.23 -30.46 -32.03
C ASP A 619 1.45 -31.30 -31.04
N ALA A 620 1.97 -32.46 -30.62
CA ALA A 620 1.32 -33.31 -29.62
C ALA A 620 0.98 -32.55 -28.32
N ALA A 621 1.86 -31.65 -27.86
CA ALA A 621 1.60 -30.81 -26.69
C ALA A 621 0.66 -29.63 -27.03
N ARG A 622 0.78 -29.05 -28.24
CA ARG A 622 -0.12 -27.99 -28.72
C ARG A 622 -1.59 -28.40 -28.75
N HIS A 623 -1.88 -29.67 -29.07
CA HIS A 623 -3.24 -30.20 -29.06
C HIS A 623 -3.86 -30.32 -27.65
N LEU A 624 -3.05 -30.26 -26.59
CA LEU A 624 -3.51 -30.31 -25.20
C LEU A 624 -3.81 -28.94 -24.61
N VAL A 625 -3.31 -27.85 -25.22
CA VAL A 625 -3.40 -26.50 -24.66
C VAL A 625 -4.22 -25.60 -25.57
N ARG A 626 -5.23 -24.93 -25.00
CA ARG A 626 -5.98 -23.85 -25.63
C ARG A 626 -5.84 -22.57 -24.81
N PHE A 627 -5.59 -21.47 -25.51
CA PHE A 627 -5.53 -20.16 -24.88
C PHE A 627 -6.91 -19.50 -24.95
N LEU A 628 -7.44 -19.12 -23.79
CA LEU A 628 -8.69 -18.38 -23.66
C LEU A 628 -8.45 -16.89 -23.96
N PRO A 629 -9.52 -16.10 -24.19
CA PRO A 629 -9.41 -14.64 -24.19
C PRO A 629 -8.77 -14.11 -22.89
N SER A 630 -8.37 -12.84 -22.92
CA SER A 630 -7.84 -12.18 -21.72
C SER A 630 -8.88 -12.20 -20.59
N MET A 631 -8.43 -12.58 -19.39
CA MET A 631 -9.27 -12.66 -18.21
C MET A 631 -8.52 -12.15 -16.97
N ASN A 632 -9.22 -11.38 -16.15
CA ASN A 632 -8.82 -11.02 -14.81
C ASN A 632 -9.23 -12.14 -13.82
N PHE A 633 -8.23 -12.82 -13.24
CA PHE A 633 -8.45 -13.94 -12.32
C PHE A 633 -9.17 -13.56 -11.00
N VAL A 634 -9.34 -12.27 -10.71
CA VAL A 634 -10.04 -11.76 -9.51
C VAL A 634 -11.55 -11.69 -9.72
N CYS A 635 -12.00 -11.25 -10.90
CA CYS A 635 -13.41 -10.90 -11.14
C CYS A 635 -14.06 -11.60 -12.34
N ASP A 636 -13.26 -12.08 -13.29
CA ASP A 636 -13.81 -12.72 -14.50
C ASP A 636 -14.03 -14.20 -14.23
N ALA A 637 -15.28 -14.63 -14.42
CA ALA A 637 -15.69 -16.01 -14.20
C ALA A 637 -15.72 -16.78 -15.53
N THR A 638 -15.25 -18.02 -15.52
CA THR A 638 -15.50 -18.96 -16.61
C THR A 638 -16.87 -19.60 -16.43
N SER A 639 -17.63 -19.78 -17.52
CA SER A 639 -18.86 -20.59 -17.49
C SER A 639 -18.59 -22.10 -17.43
N GLU A 640 -17.34 -22.49 -17.69
CA GLU A 640 -16.86 -23.88 -17.65
C GLU A 640 -16.26 -24.21 -16.28
N ALA A 641 -16.54 -25.43 -15.79
CA ALA A 641 -15.91 -25.99 -14.60
C ALA A 641 -14.68 -26.83 -14.99
N PHE A 642 -13.62 -26.74 -14.17
CA PHE A 642 -12.35 -27.41 -14.38
C PHE A 642 -12.06 -28.39 -13.25
N ASP A 643 -11.33 -29.47 -13.54
CA ASP A 643 -10.91 -30.44 -12.53
C ASP A 643 -9.83 -29.85 -11.61
N ALA A 644 -8.98 -28.99 -12.18
CA ALA A 644 -8.07 -28.15 -11.43
C ALA A 644 -7.95 -26.71 -11.94
N ILE A 645 -7.64 -25.79 -11.02
CA ILE A 645 -7.32 -24.39 -11.35
C ILE A 645 -5.98 -24.00 -10.72
N LEU A 646 -5.13 -23.33 -11.50
CA LEU A 646 -3.81 -22.88 -11.11
C LEU A 646 -3.72 -21.35 -11.15
N ILE A 647 -3.27 -20.75 -10.05
CA ILE A 647 -2.89 -19.33 -9.96
C ILE A 647 -1.50 -19.26 -9.34
N MET A 648 -0.47 -19.36 -10.19
CA MET A 648 0.92 -19.39 -9.74
C MET A 648 1.53 -18.00 -9.73
N ASN A 649 2.00 -17.56 -8.56
CA ASN A 649 2.78 -16.34 -8.34
C ASN A 649 2.06 -15.01 -8.65
N ALA A 650 0.87 -15.06 -9.24
CA ALA A 650 0.10 -13.90 -9.64
C ALA A 650 -0.57 -13.18 -8.47
N LEU A 651 -0.77 -13.88 -7.35
CA LEU A 651 -1.41 -13.30 -6.16
C LEU A 651 -0.56 -12.19 -5.51
N THR A 652 0.75 -12.15 -5.78
CA THR A 652 1.63 -11.05 -5.31
C THR A 652 1.28 -9.68 -5.89
N TYR A 653 0.59 -9.63 -7.04
CA TYR A 653 0.29 -8.39 -7.76
C TYR A 653 -1.08 -7.81 -7.40
N VAL A 654 -1.82 -8.48 -6.52
CA VAL A 654 -3.16 -8.08 -6.11
C VAL A 654 -3.23 -7.98 -4.59
N THR A 655 -4.11 -7.10 -4.12
CA THR A 655 -4.29 -6.85 -2.69
C THR A 655 -4.80 -8.11 -1.97
N ALA A 656 -4.63 -8.20 -0.64
CA ALA A 656 -5.14 -9.34 0.12
C ALA A 656 -6.65 -9.61 -0.10
N LYS A 657 -7.46 -8.55 -0.26
CA LYS A 657 -8.89 -8.68 -0.59
C LYS A 657 -9.10 -9.32 -1.96
N GLU A 658 -8.33 -8.90 -2.95
CA GLU A 658 -8.36 -9.47 -4.29
C GLU A 658 -7.80 -10.90 -4.32
N GLN A 659 -6.86 -11.25 -3.44
CA GLN A 659 -6.43 -12.64 -3.22
C GLN A 659 -7.59 -13.49 -2.71
N SER A 660 -8.32 -13.05 -1.69
CA SER A 660 -9.51 -13.76 -1.19
C SER A 660 -10.60 -13.90 -2.27
N MET A 661 -10.82 -12.86 -3.09
CA MET A 661 -11.76 -12.92 -4.22
C MET A 661 -11.30 -13.90 -5.30
N ALA A 662 -10.02 -13.88 -5.66
CA ALA A 662 -9.42 -14.81 -6.61
C ALA A 662 -9.51 -16.26 -6.12
N LEU A 663 -9.25 -16.50 -4.84
CA LEU A 663 -9.40 -17.82 -4.20
C LEU A 663 -10.86 -18.30 -4.24
N ALA A 664 -11.82 -17.44 -3.91
CA ALA A 664 -13.24 -17.77 -4.00
C ALA A 664 -13.69 -18.05 -5.45
N MET A 665 -13.18 -17.29 -6.41
CA MET A 665 -13.48 -17.49 -7.84
C MET A 665 -12.87 -18.80 -8.35
N ALA A 666 -11.62 -19.10 -8.01
CA ALA A 666 -10.96 -20.35 -8.33
C ALA A 666 -11.70 -21.53 -7.69
N ALA A 667 -12.06 -21.43 -6.40
CA ALA A 667 -12.79 -22.47 -5.72
C ALA A 667 -14.19 -22.69 -6.32
N LYS A 668 -14.88 -21.65 -6.80
CA LYS A 668 -16.18 -21.83 -7.47
C LYS A 668 -16.10 -22.72 -8.71
N ASN A 669 -14.99 -22.64 -9.45
CA ASN A 669 -14.84 -23.29 -10.76
C ASN A 669 -13.91 -24.52 -10.74
N ALA A 670 -13.13 -24.73 -9.68
CA ALA A 670 -12.26 -25.89 -9.49
C ALA A 670 -12.99 -27.03 -8.77
N ARG A 671 -13.09 -28.21 -9.41
CA ARG A 671 -13.78 -29.37 -8.84
C ARG A 671 -12.95 -30.08 -7.78
N TYR A 672 -11.66 -30.33 -8.02
CA TYR A 672 -10.89 -31.20 -7.15
C TYR A 672 -9.63 -30.57 -6.59
N VAL A 673 -8.82 -29.91 -7.44
CA VAL A 673 -7.49 -29.42 -7.03
C VAL A 673 -7.34 -27.94 -7.34
N MET A 674 -6.76 -27.18 -6.41
CA MET A 674 -6.22 -25.86 -6.68
C MET A 674 -4.71 -25.87 -6.45
N GLY A 675 -3.96 -25.35 -7.41
CA GLY A 675 -2.58 -24.94 -7.17
C GLY A 675 -2.56 -23.45 -6.99
N ILE A 676 -2.15 -22.96 -5.82
CA ILE A 676 -2.06 -21.53 -5.55
C ILE A 676 -0.70 -21.24 -4.91
N THR A 677 -0.04 -20.17 -5.33
CA THR A 677 1.22 -19.72 -4.72
C THR A 677 1.26 -18.21 -4.52
N ALA A 678 2.16 -17.79 -3.63
CA ALA A 678 2.49 -16.38 -3.38
C ALA A 678 1.30 -15.57 -2.86
N PHE A 679 0.51 -16.23 -2.02
CA PHE A 679 -0.55 -15.69 -1.19
C PHE A 679 0.00 -15.28 0.17
N HIS A 680 -0.73 -14.43 0.90
CA HIS A 680 -0.37 -14.12 2.27
C HIS A 680 -0.63 -15.35 3.18
N PRO A 681 0.39 -15.89 3.87
CA PRO A 681 0.25 -17.15 4.62
C PRO A 681 -0.67 -17.04 5.85
N ASP A 682 -0.92 -15.84 6.36
CA ASP A 682 -1.91 -15.64 7.43
C ASP A 682 -3.35 -15.54 6.92
N SER A 683 -3.62 -15.13 5.67
CA SER A 683 -4.99 -15.01 5.16
C SER A 683 -5.48 -16.31 4.53
N ILE A 684 -4.57 -17.10 3.94
CA ILE A 684 -4.94 -18.34 3.25
C ILE A 684 -5.59 -19.37 4.19
N TYR A 685 -5.26 -19.36 5.48
CA TYR A 685 -5.83 -20.28 6.46
C TYR A 685 -7.36 -20.09 6.55
N ASP A 686 -7.80 -18.84 6.71
CA ASP A 686 -9.21 -18.49 6.79
C ASP A 686 -9.90 -18.63 5.43
N ASP A 687 -9.25 -18.15 4.35
CA ASP A 687 -9.79 -18.21 2.99
C ASP A 687 -10.09 -19.67 2.57
N LEU A 688 -9.16 -20.61 2.80
CA LEU A 688 -9.36 -22.03 2.48
C LEU A 688 -10.43 -22.70 3.35
N GLY A 689 -10.51 -22.30 4.62
CA GLY A 689 -11.55 -22.75 5.54
C GLY A 689 -12.96 -22.41 5.06
N HIS A 690 -13.14 -21.26 4.40
CA HIS A 690 -14.42 -20.79 3.89
C HIS A 690 -14.81 -21.35 2.52
N ILE A 691 -13.84 -21.71 1.67
CA ILE A 691 -14.09 -22.13 0.28
C ILE A 691 -14.04 -23.66 0.06
N GLY A 692 -13.84 -24.45 1.12
CA GLY A 692 -13.99 -25.91 1.09
C GLY A 692 -12.78 -26.69 0.57
N PHE A 693 -11.58 -26.13 0.67
CA PHE A 693 -10.32 -26.79 0.28
C PHE A 693 -9.39 -26.99 1.49
N SER A 694 -8.52 -27.99 1.43
CA SER A 694 -7.51 -28.31 2.44
C SER A 694 -6.12 -28.45 1.83
N PRO A 695 -5.04 -28.09 2.54
CA PRO A 695 -3.68 -28.30 2.05
C PRO A 695 -3.36 -29.77 1.80
N CYS A 696 -2.67 -30.05 0.70
CA CYS A 696 -2.12 -31.37 0.41
C CYS A 696 -0.77 -31.55 1.11
N MET A 697 -0.63 -32.64 1.87
CA MET A 697 0.63 -32.96 2.58
C MET A 697 1.59 -33.84 1.77
N GLN A 698 1.17 -34.39 0.64
CA GLN A 698 2.03 -35.18 -0.25
C GLN A 698 3.14 -34.28 -0.81
N SER A 699 4.40 -34.68 -0.62
CA SER A 699 5.58 -33.93 -1.08
C SER A 699 5.65 -32.45 -0.63
N HIS A 700 4.89 -32.05 0.38
CA HIS A 700 4.67 -30.65 0.78
C HIS A 700 5.98 -29.85 1.01
N GLN A 701 6.89 -30.41 1.81
CA GLN A 701 8.21 -29.79 2.04
C GLN A 701 9.05 -29.71 0.76
N LYS A 702 9.10 -30.79 -0.03
CA LYS A 702 9.88 -30.84 -1.27
C LYS A 702 9.36 -29.83 -2.30
N ILE A 703 8.04 -29.64 -2.36
CA ILE A 703 7.41 -28.63 -3.21
C ILE A 703 7.80 -27.24 -2.73
N HIS A 704 7.67 -26.96 -1.43
CA HIS A 704 8.06 -25.66 -0.85
C HIS A 704 9.53 -25.33 -1.14
N GLU A 705 10.42 -26.30 -0.96
CA GLU A 705 11.86 -26.15 -1.17
C GLU A 705 12.27 -26.09 -2.65
N ALA A 706 11.45 -26.62 -3.56
CA ALA A 706 11.75 -26.61 -5.00
C ALA A 706 11.44 -25.28 -5.69
N TRP A 707 10.79 -24.33 -5.01
CA TRP A 707 10.63 -22.94 -5.46
C TRP A 707 11.92 -22.13 -5.22
N GLY A 708 13.07 -22.66 -5.65
CA GLY A 708 14.41 -22.19 -5.24
C GLY A 708 14.67 -20.69 -5.41
N ASP A 709 14.07 -20.06 -6.41
CA ASP A 709 14.15 -18.61 -6.66
C ASP A 709 13.44 -17.76 -5.58
N ARG A 710 12.50 -18.38 -4.88
CA ARG A 710 11.71 -17.79 -3.79
C ARG A 710 12.27 -18.15 -2.42
N LEU A 711 13.07 -19.20 -2.27
CA LEU A 711 13.60 -19.58 -0.96
C LEU A 711 14.48 -18.49 -0.33
N SER A 712 14.31 -18.28 0.97
CA SER A 712 15.17 -17.45 1.80
C SER A 712 16.02 -18.32 2.72
N SER A 713 17.32 -18.02 2.81
CA SER A 713 18.24 -18.66 3.77
C SER A 713 18.12 -18.11 5.20
N ALA A 714 17.42 -17.00 5.38
CA ALA A 714 17.12 -16.38 6.68
C ALA A 714 15.65 -16.57 7.07
N LYS A 715 15.36 -16.64 8.38
CA LYS A 715 13.98 -16.54 8.87
C LYS A 715 13.41 -15.21 8.40
N LEU A 716 12.32 -15.28 7.62
CA LEU A 716 11.59 -14.11 7.16
C LEU A 716 10.59 -13.75 8.26
N GLU A 717 10.59 -12.49 8.69
CA GLU A 717 9.57 -11.97 9.60
C GLU A 717 8.21 -11.96 8.87
N PRO A 718 7.12 -12.45 9.50
CA PRO A 718 5.81 -12.60 8.85
C PRO A 718 5.19 -11.34 8.22
N ASP A 719 5.69 -10.18 8.61
CA ASP A 719 5.29 -8.83 8.23
C ASP A 719 6.20 -8.21 7.16
N SER A 720 7.23 -8.93 6.69
CA SER A 720 8.08 -8.49 5.59
C SER A 720 7.30 -8.45 4.26
N PRO A 721 7.49 -7.44 3.39
CA PRO A 721 6.98 -7.46 2.02
C PRO A 721 7.50 -8.66 1.22
N GLU A 722 8.66 -9.18 1.62
CA GLU A 722 9.22 -10.41 1.08
C GLU A 722 8.49 -11.66 1.57
N TYR A 723 7.68 -11.60 2.62
CA TYR A 723 6.97 -12.76 3.17
C TYR A 723 5.86 -13.31 2.25
N SER A 724 5.33 -12.48 1.34
CA SER A 724 4.34 -12.89 0.32
C SER A 724 4.98 -13.53 -0.91
N TRP A 725 6.24 -13.18 -1.21
CA TRP A 725 6.98 -13.63 -2.39
C TRP A 725 8.04 -14.67 -2.06
N ARG A 726 8.91 -14.41 -1.08
CA ARG A 726 9.93 -15.33 -0.59
C ARG A 726 9.35 -16.34 0.38
N LEU A 727 9.89 -17.56 0.29
CA LEU A 727 9.52 -18.70 1.08
C LEU A 727 10.54 -18.85 2.21
N PRO A 728 10.13 -18.76 3.49
CA PRO A 728 11.04 -18.97 4.61
C PRO A 728 11.49 -20.44 4.66
N PRO A 729 12.54 -20.77 5.42
CA PRO A 729 12.90 -22.16 5.68
C PRO A 729 11.70 -22.95 6.21
N TYR A 730 11.50 -24.16 5.69
CA TYR A 730 10.38 -25.00 6.05
C TYR A 730 10.42 -25.38 7.54
N GLU A 731 9.43 -24.94 8.34
CA GLU A 731 9.40 -25.15 9.80
C GLU A 731 8.10 -25.83 10.26
N THR A 732 8.19 -27.08 10.71
CA THR A 732 7.03 -27.89 11.14
C THR A 732 6.51 -27.56 12.54
N LYS A 733 7.17 -26.67 13.28
CA LYS A 733 6.79 -26.32 14.65
C LYS A 733 5.63 -25.32 14.73
N SER A 734 5.31 -24.64 13.64
CA SER A 734 4.16 -23.72 13.58
C SER A 734 2.85 -24.51 13.49
N PRO A 735 1.81 -24.19 14.29
CA PRO A 735 0.54 -24.95 14.30
C PRO A 735 -0.23 -24.92 12.97
N ASP A 736 0.10 -24.00 12.06
CA ASP A 736 -0.53 -23.76 10.76
C ASP A 736 0.43 -24.01 9.58
N TYR A 737 1.56 -24.69 9.80
CA TYR A 737 2.60 -24.89 8.77
C TYR A 737 2.07 -25.54 7.48
N HIS A 738 1.03 -26.38 7.60
CA HIS A 738 0.32 -27.01 6.49
C HIS A 738 -0.27 -25.99 5.50
N PHE A 739 -0.69 -24.82 6.00
CA PHE A 739 -1.27 -23.75 5.20
C PHE A 739 -0.21 -22.76 4.76
N ARG A 740 0.70 -22.41 5.67
CA ARG A 740 1.80 -21.44 5.41
C ARG A 740 2.71 -21.86 4.27
N TYR A 741 3.00 -23.15 4.16
CA TYR A 741 3.92 -23.70 3.14
C TYR A 741 3.18 -24.49 2.06
N GLY A 742 1.85 -24.42 2.07
CA GLY A 742 0.97 -25.09 1.11
C GLY A 742 1.13 -24.52 -0.29
N THR A 743 1.01 -25.37 -1.29
CA THR A 743 0.96 -24.94 -2.70
C THR A 743 -0.15 -25.67 -3.46
N LEU A 744 -0.42 -26.92 -3.08
CA LEU A 744 -1.52 -27.72 -3.61
C LEU A 744 -2.60 -27.86 -2.54
N PHE A 745 -3.85 -27.65 -2.95
CA PHE A 745 -5.02 -27.73 -2.11
C PHE A 745 -6.05 -28.64 -2.77
N VAL A 746 -6.66 -29.52 -1.98
CA VAL A 746 -7.64 -30.51 -2.44
C VAL A 746 -9.00 -30.19 -1.86
N ARG A 747 -10.06 -30.30 -2.66
CA ARG A 747 -11.43 -30.07 -2.19
C ARG A 747 -11.78 -31.12 -1.13
N ARG A 748 -12.35 -30.67 -0.01
CA ARG A 748 -12.83 -31.57 1.04
C ARG A 748 -13.98 -32.40 0.46
N SER A 749 -13.91 -33.72 0.60
CA SER A 749 -15.08 -34.57 0.43
C SER A 749 -16.14 -34.12 1.45
N ALA A 750 -17.36 -33.91 0.95
CA ALA A 750 -18.50 -33.51 1.77
C ALA A 750 -18.87 -34.57 2.81
#